data_AF-A0A085ML10-F1
#
_entry.id   AF-A0A085ML10-F1
#
_cell.length_a   1.000
_cell.length_b   1.000
_cell.length_c   1.000
_cell.angle_alpha   90.00
_cell.angle_beta   90.00
_cell.angle_gamma   90.00
#
_symmetry.space_group_name_H-M   'P 1'
#
loop_
_entity.id
_entity.type
_entity.pdbx_description
1 polymer ?
#
loop_
_entity_poly.entity_id
_entity_poly.type
_entity_poly.pdbx_seq_one_letter_code
_entity_poly.pdbx_strand_id
1 'polypeptide(L)'
;MSALSLLLHLFAFLLLFVYCGAQVRIPLRTVDAGTKHSQNTSDSTNEQSPKLLGQQKLYDYANILTIGEITIGTPPQTFNVMIDTASADTWIPGRYCSYSGCGSMKEFDSSLSNTYYRSGLKVSIGHGPGTVYGFTAADNICIVNLCSRKQEFVEGYQTSWYYWNFPYDGVLGLAFPASSQIYSKNMIINLAENGLLSQPVFTIWKARQNLEMKNSNYFRRNQKGIESGLLTLGAQDSLHCSASCLYVSTARDYWRFTVSRAYALSEGSLEGNKTKAYYRTFNAIVSSSSLLIHGPSYDIWKIAMGLEAWYSTSYAMYMVDCKLTKSLPDVIITVNGVDLPISAENYVIKTSTGICLLAFQKMAPTAKFDWVLGEPWLQQYCHVHNVQSGQLGFCTSLIVPLEIVKLKKRNSDDPTAIGQTTEQPGIGHQLLYDDVNIVTVGEVKVGTPPQTLNVVIDTSVADLWLPGRFCAFYGCGKKTIYDSSKSRTFTGTDKTIVFDYQQGTVYGTVVIDKVCMQSFCSEKQNFIQAYQTTYNFWEIPYDGVLGLAPSPYSLTREKNVITNLAQSGTLNQSIFTIWKAKKPWSTSKKEESGLLTIGDYDRMHCSSFCTYRPSGYGRWDFRINGISVGQPSLWKRNLTNAQYYSAYDCATSSSSPFILGPSKEIMRIARSLKAKYNPLYKLFYINCDDEKTLMPVWFNAEDVALPINPENYIIRIADVCLLAFQTNTEGGPDWVLGEPWFKQYCVVHDLNARRIGFCASIIIPITTVNIGKGTTSTRSISLPIGGIISPQLLLDYGDIVNVATISIGSPPQPFKVIMDTSSADFWLPGNLCIANGCGHKQLYDSKQSKTYKPIGTKVGLDYQPGIVHGITATDNVCIGALCNPLQEFVEAYYTMWYDWSTMPYDGIMGLAFPSVSQTEATNPIISLANLGLLNQPMFTIWKEQQEMSTENALLNKISGQITLGTFDVAHCTASCLYVDTKKDYWRFTVQRGFVPSDYYTFYGNLTYTNTRVSNAITSSSSSVIKGPSYDIWTIARSLGAWYSPTHNKFLVNCDTKDDLPQIGITIEGTDLPITPKNYVIKIADGYCALALEVMSPTLFYDWVLGEPWFREYCHVFDVETGRLAFCAPQ
;
A
#
# COMPACT_ATOMS: atom_id res chain seq x y z
N MET A 1 -30.31 43.19 -50.02
CA MET A 1 -29.48 44.39 -49.78
C MET A 1 -29.22 44.51 -48.28
N SER A 2 -28.02 44.14 -47.82
CA SER A 2 -27.42 44.57 -46.52
C SER A 2 -26.10 43.84 -46.16
N ALA A 3 -25.47 43.10 -47.08
CA ALA A 3 -24.11 42.54 -46.87
C ALA A 3 -22.97 43.47 -47.37
N LEU A 4 -23.29 44.52 -48.13
CA LEU A 4 -22.28 45.41 -48.74
C LEU A 4 -21.88 46.60 -47.86
N SER A 5 -22.65 46.92 -46.81
CA SER A 5 -22.40 48.08 -45.93
C SER A 5 -21.39 47.77 -44.81
N LEU A 6 -21.29 46.50 -44.38
CA LEU A 6 -20.36 46.07 -43.33
C LEU A 6 -18.91 45.91 -43.84
N LEU A 7 -18.73 45.58 -45.12
CA LEU A 7 -17.41 45.43 -45.76
C LEU A 7 -16.69 46.77 -45.99
N LEU A 8 -17.43 47.88 -46.15
CA LEU A 8 -16.84 49.20 -46.37
C LEU A 8 -16.26 49.85 -45.10
N HIS A 9 -16.74 49.48 -43.90
CA HIS A 9 -16.22 50.05 -42.65
C HIS A 9 -14.92 49.36 -42.17
N LEU A 10 -14.74 48.08 -42.49
CA LEU A 10 -13.54 47.32 -42.13
C LEU A 10 -12.32 47.68 -43.01
N PHE A 11 -12.54 48.09 -44.26
CA PHE A 11 -11.45 48.50 -45.16
C PHE A 11 -10.89 49.90 -44.83
N ALA A 12 -11.70 50.78 -44.23
CA ALA A 12 -11.29 52.15 -43.89
C ALA A 12 -10.32 52.22 -42.70
N PHE A 13 -10.33 51.25 -41.79
CA PHE A 13 -9.40 51.22 -40.64
C PHE A 13 -8.00 50.71 -41.00
N LEU A 14 -7.88 49.91 -42.06
CA LEU A 14 -6.62 49.33 -42.54
C LEU A 14 -5.74 50.32 -43.33
N LEU A 15 -6.29 51.45 -43.77
CA LEU A 15 -5.57 52.46 -44.56
C LEU A 15 -4.80 53.51 -43.74
N LEU A 16 -4.94 53.54 -42.41
CA LEU A 16 -4.32 54.57 -41.56
C LEU A 16 -2.92 54.23 -41.00
N PHE A 17 -2.42 53.00 -41.19
CA PHE A 17 -1.06 52.63 -40.73
C PHE A 17 -0.02 52.51 -41.86
N VAL A 18 -0.41 52.70 -43.11
CA VAL A 18 0.49 52.69 -44.27
C VAL A 18 0.71 54.11 -44.78
N TYR A 19 1.30 54.99 -43.99
CA TYR A 19 1.97 56.21 -44.48
C TYR A 19 2.85 56.81 -43.37
N CYS A 20 4.12 56.39 -43.27
CA CYS A 20 5.32 57.24 -43.36
C CYS A 20 6.57 56.50 -42.81
N GLY A 21 7.40 55.94 -43.70
CA GLY A 21 8.85 55.73 -43.51
C GLY A 21 9.60 57.02 -43.92
N ALA A 22 10.85 57.29 -43.52
CA ALA A 22 12.07 56.54 -43.87
C ALA A 22 13.27 57.01 -43.00
N GLN A 23 14.09 56.08 -42.49
CA GLN A 23 15.49 55.72 -42.87
C GLN A 23 16.64 56.69 -42.59
N VAL A 24 17.65 56.23 -41.83
CA VAL A 24 19.10 56.44 -42.14
C VAL A 24 19.92 55.21 -41.66
N ARG A 25 20.86 54.75 -42.51
CA ARG A 25 21.85 53.67 -42.33
C ARG A 25 23.18 54.21 -41.79
N ILE A 26 23.96 53.42 -41.04
CA ILE A 26 25.44 53.53 -40.96
C ILE A 26 26.08 52.12 -40.83
N PRO A 27 27.22 51.82 -41.51
CA PRO A 27 27.83 50.49 -41.61
C PRO A 27 28.93 50.20 -40.56
N LEU A 28 29.31 48.92 -40.43
CA LEU A 28 30.35 48.39 -39.51
C LEU A 28 31.79 48.53 -40.05
N ARG A 29 32.77 48.88 -39.18
CA ARG A 29 34.19 48.48 -39.29
C ARG A 29 34.98 48.65 -37.96
N THR A 30 36.17 48.06 -37.94
CA THR A 30 36.95 47.43 -36.86
C THR A 30 37.85 48.33 -35.96
N VAL A 31 38.30 47.71 -34.87
CA VAL A 31 39.16 48.12 -33.73
C VAL A 31 40.57 48.59 -34.12
N ASP A 32 41.15 49.60 -33.44
CA ASP A 32 42.49 49.50 -32.82
C ASP A 32 42.95 50.67 -31.91
N ALA A 33 43.64 50.24 -30.83
CA ALA A 33 44.77 50.81 -30.07
C ALA A 33 44.75 52.21 -29.41
N GLY A 34 45.12 52.25 -28.12
CA GLY A 34 46.07 53.26 -27.62
C GLY A 34 45.74 54.03 -26.31
N THR A 35 46.13 53.46 -25.18
CA THR A 35 46.88 54.08 -24.05
C THR A 35 46.50 55.44 -23.41
N LYS A 36 45.99 55.34 -22.16
CA LYS A 36 46.42 55.97 -20.87
C LYS A 36 46.91 57.44 -20.84
N HIS A 37 46.26 58.28 -20.00
CA HIS A 37 46.81 58.76 -18.71
C HIS A 37 45.77 59.54 -17.87
N SER A 38 45.54 59.16 -16.60
CA SER A 38 45.90 59.90 -15.35
C SER A 38 44.79 60.88 -14.89
N GLN A 39 44.25 60.90 -13.65
CA GLN A 39 44.67 60.41 -12.33
C GLN A 39 43.47 60.46 -11.33
N ASN A 40 43.38 59.46 -10.44
CA ASN A 40 42.91 59.43 -9.03
C ASN A 40 41.65 60.24 -8.61
N THR A 41 40.56 59.65 -8.08
CA THR A 41 40.47 59.05 -6.73
C THR A 41 39.10 58.38 -6.48
N SER A 42 39.13 57.18 -5.89
CA SER A 42 38.03 56.36 -5.29
C SER A 42 36.75 56.12 -6.13
N ASP A 43 36.81 55.11 -7.00
CA ASP A 43 35.65 54.50 -7.66
C ASP A 43 34.99 53.45 -6.74
N SER A 44 33.70 53.66 -6.44
CA SER A 44 32.78 52.59 -6.06
C SER A 44 32.53 51.72 -7.28
N THR A 45 33.14 50.53 -7.31
CA THR A 45 32.90 49.55 -8.35
C THR A 45 31.41 49.16 -8.38
N ASN A 46 30.73 49.50 -9.48
CA ASN A 46 29.50 48.84 -9.91
C ASN A 46 29.83 47.36 -10.12
N GLU A 47 29.61 46.53 -9.10
CA GLU A 47 29.53 45.08 -9.26
C GLU A 47 28.35 44.76 -10.17
N GLN A 48 28.64 44.31 -11.40
CA GLN A 48 27.68 43.49 -12.14
C GLN A 48 27.43 42.25 -11.30
N SER A 49 26.22 42.13 -10.76
CA SER A 49 25.76 40.94 -10.03
C SER A 49 26.13 39.68 -10.83
N PRO A 50 26.76 38.67 -10.23
CA PRO A 50 27.12 37.46 -10.95
C PRO A 50 25.86 36.83 -11.54
N LYS A 51 25.89 36.48 -12.83
CA LYS A 51 24.83 35.68 -13.45
C LYS A 51 24.74 34.34 -12.72
N LEU A 52 23.57 34.01 -12.21
CA LEU A 52 23.38 32.88 -11.31
C LEU A 52 22.93 31.63 -12.10
N LEU A 53 23.43 30.47 -11.66
CA LEU A 53 22.92 29.15 -12.02
C LEU A 53 22.04 28.68 -10.86
N GLY A 54 20.78 28.35 -11.14
CA GLY A 54 19.87 27.79 -10.15
C GLY A 54 19.64 26.32 -10.40
N GLN A 55 19.78 25.47 -9.38
CA GLN A 55 19.47 24.04 -9.48
C GLN A 55 18.50 23.66 -8.36
N GLN A 56 17.32 23.21 -8.76
CA GLN A 56 16.27 22.77 -7.85
C GLN A 56 15.99 21.29 -8.05
N LYS A 57 16.09 20.55 -6.95
CA LYS A 57 15.65 19.15 -6.89
C LYS A 57 14.15 19.07 -7.12
N LEU A 58 13.76 18.10 -7.92
CA LEU A 58 12.36 17.75 -8.15
C LEU A 58 12.05 16.47 -7.38
N TYR A 59 10.87 16.46 -6.77
CA TYR A 59 10.37 15.32 -6.01
C TYR A 59 9.20 14.69 -6.74
N ASP A 60 9.21 13.36 -6.79
CA ASP A 60 8.08 12.57 -7.26
C ASP A 60 7.20 12.15 -6.09
N TYR A 61 5.89 12.25 -6.31
CA TYR A 61 4.89 11.63 -5.47
C TYR A 61 4.12 10.59 -6.29
N ALA A 62 4.32 9.33 -5.92
CA ALA A 62 3.67 8.16 -6.50
C ALA A 62 3.86 7.97 -8.03
N ASN A 63 4.93 8.53 -8.60
CA ASN A 63 5.24 8.55 -10.04
C ASN A 63 4.32 9.46 -10.87
N ILE A 64 3.52 10.34 -10.24
CA ILE A 64 2.41 11.05 -10.89
C ILE A 64 2.61 12.57 -10.95
N LEU A 65 3.38 13.16 -10.03
CA LEU A 65 3.49 14.61 -9.86
C LEU A 65 4.94 15.07 -9.69
N THR A 66 5.40 15.95 -10.58
CA THR A 66 6.71 16.61 -10.48
C THR A 66 6.60 17.86 -9.62
N ILE A 67 7.09 17.80 -8.38
CA ILE A 67 6.97 18.86 -7.38
C ILE A 67 8.32 19.53 -7.14
N GLY A 68 8.30 20.85 -7.09
CA GLY A 68 9.42 21.69 -6.68
C GLY A 68 9.04 22.63 -5.53
N GLU A 69 10.04 23.23 -4.90
CA GLU A 69 9.83 24.24 -3.86
C GLU A 69 9.95 25.65 -4.48
N ILE A 70 9.12 26.59 -4.06
CA ILE A 70 9.29 28.02 -4.37
C ILE A 70 9.10 28.84 -3.10
N THR A 71 9.55 30.08 -3.11
CA THR A 71 9.19 31.06 -2.07
C THR A 71 8.50 32.26 -2.67
N ILE A 72 7.47 32.78 -1.97
CA ILE A 72 6.75 33.99 -2.35
C ILE A 72 6.81 35.00 -1.21
N GLY A 73 7.13 36.25 -1.52
CA GLY A 73 7.05 37.37 -0.58
C GLY A 73 8.35 37.79 0.11
N THR A 74 8.25 38.87 0.88
CA THR A 74 9.35 39.43 1.70
C THR A 74 8.83 39.78 3.11
N PRO A 75 9.16 39.00 4.16
CA PRO A 75 9.99 37.80 4.16
C PRO A 75 9.41 36.64 3.31
N PRO A 76 10.27 35.76 2.77
CA PRO A 76 9.82 34.66 1.92
C PRO A 76 8.96 33.62 2.66
N GLN A 77 7.85 33.24 2.03
CA GLN A 77 6.98 32.13 2.45
C GLN A 77 7.17 30.96 1.48
N THR A 78 7.53 29.78 2.00
CA THR A 78 7.84 28.58 1.17
C THR A 78 6.59 27.79 0.78
N PHE A 79 6.50 27.32 -0.46
CA PHE A 79 5.41 26.49 -0.97
C PHE A 79 5.95 25.32 -1.81
N ASN A 80 5.30 24.16 -1.72
CA ASN A 80 5.52 23.07 -2.66
C ASN A 80 4.59 23.24 -3.85
N VAL A 81 5.13 23.28 -5.06
CA VAL A 81 4.34 23.53 -6.28
C VAL A 81 4.57 22.45 -7.32
N MET A 82 3.51 22.09 -8.02
CA MET A 82 3.63 21.28 -9.23
C MET A 82 4.30 22.12 -10.33
N ILE A 83 5.37 21.60 -10.91
CA ILE A 83 6.09 22.23 -12.02
C ILE A 83 5.38 21.85 -13.32
N ASP A 84 4.81 22.84 -14.00
CA ASP A 84 3.92 22.58 -15.14
C ASP A 84 4.35 23.32 -16.41
N THR A 85 4.96 22.59 -17.35
CA THR A 85 5.31 23.13 -18.67
C THR A 85 4.12 23.26 -19.63
N ALA A 86 2.94 22.74 -19.26
CA ALA A 86 1.73 22.80 -20.09
C ALA A 86 0.79 23.95 -19.69
N SER A 87 1.11 24.72 -18.64
CA SER A 87 0.38 25.93 -18.25
C SER A 87 1.33 27.10 -18.04
N ALA A 88 0.84 28.34 -18.21
CA ALA A 88 1.64 29.55 -18.02
C ALA A 88 1.34 30.28 -16.70
N ASP A 89 0.17 30.01 -16.11
CA ASP A 89 -0.30 30.69 -14.91
C ASP A 89 0.28 30.06 -13.65
N THR A 90 0.78 30.90 -12.74
CA THR A 90 1.17 30.47 -11.38
C THR A 90 0.03 30.80 -10.42
N TRP A 91 -0.33 29.88 -9.53
CA TRP A 91 -1.36 30.11 -8.53
C TRP A 91 -1.04 29.44 -7.19
N ILE A 92 -1.44 30.10 -6.11
CA ILE A 92 -1.30 29.65 -4.72
C ILE A 92 -2.57 30.05 -3.95
N PRO A 93 -3.11 29.20 -3.06
CA PRO A 93 -4.24 29.58 -2.22
C PRO A 93 -3.83 30.70 -1.26
N GLY A 94 -4.65 31.74 -1.15
CA GLY A 94 -4.45 32.83 -0.19
C GLY A 94 -5.07 32.51 1.18
N ARG A 95 -4.70 33.32 2.19
CA ARG A 95 -5.19 33.22 3.58
C ARG A 95 -6.71 33.20 3.76
N TYR A 96 -7.45 33.70 2.77
CA TYR A 96 -8.91 33.72 2.79
C TYR A 96 -9.53 32.56 2.01
N CYS A 97 -8.78 31.50 1.72
CA CYS A 97 -9.32 30.33 1.06
C CYS A 97 -10.15 29.45 2.01
N SER A 98 -11.30 29.97 2.44
CA SER A 98 -12.21 29.34 3.40
C SER A 98 -13.33 28.53 2.77
N TYR A 99 -13.46 28.55 1.44
CA TYR A 99 -14.47 27.80 0.69
C TYR A 99 -13.93 26.46 0.17
N SER A 100 -14.84 25.53 -0.14
CA SER A 100 -14.54 24.15 -0.58
C SER A 100 -13.34 24.09 -1.54
N GLY A 101 -12.34 23.23 -1.27
CA GLY A 101 -11.24 22.91 -2.19
C GLY A 101 -9.82 23.21 -1.71
N CYS A 102 -9.61 24.23 -0.89
CA CYS A 102 -8.26 24.60 -0.41
C CYS A 102 -7.73 23.70 0.70
N GLY A 103 -8.62 23.06 1.44
CA GLY A 103 -8.31 21.88 2.24
C GLY A 103 -7.12 22.00 3.15
N SER A 104 -6.16 21.12 2.93
CA SER A 104 -4.93 21.12 3.70
C SER A 104 -3.89 22.11 3.18
N MET A 105 -3.98 22.63 1.94
CA MET A 105 -2.93 23.39 1.27
C MET A 105 -2.37 24.56 2.09
N LYS A 106 -1.09 24.89 1.86
CA LYS A 106 -0.44 25.98 2.59
C LYS A 106 -0.87 27.29 1.95
N GLU A 107 -1.50 28.12 2.76
CA GLU A 107 -2.02 29.39 2.32
C GLU A 107 -0.94 30.48 2.34
N PHE A 108 -0.94 31.31 1.32
CA PHE A 108 -0.14 32.53 1.25
C PHE A 108 -0.79 33.65 2.05
N ASP A 109 -0.05 34.16 3.03
CA ASP A 109 -0.47 35.31 3.81
C ASP A 109 0.13 36.60 3.22
N SER A 110 -0.65 37.24 2.36
CA SER A 110 -0.28 38.51 1.74
C SER A 110 0.01 39.63 2.75
N SER A 111 -0.53 39.56 3.97
CA SER A 111 -0.28 40.58 5.01
C SER A 111 1.13 40.52 5.60
N LEU A 112 1.83 39.39 5.44
CA LEU A 112 3.19 39.21 5.94
C LEU A 112 4.26 39.69 4.96
N SER A 113 3.91 39.95 3.69
CA SER A 113 4.88 40.35 2.67
C SER A 113 4.85 41.86 2.42
N ASN A 114 5.99 42.52 2.59
CA ASN A 114 6.13 43.95 2.28
C ASN A 114 6.35 44.25 0.79
N THR A 115 6.53 43.22 -0.04
CA THR A 115 6.65 43.34 -1.50
C THR A 115 5.40 42.91 -2.24
N TYR A 116 4.36 42.47 -1.52
CA TYR A 116 3.08 42.09 -2.07
C TYR A 116 2.34 43.30 -2.68
N TYR A 117 1.78 43.09 -3.87
CA TYR A 117 0.95 44.04 -4.57
C TYR A 117 -0.30 43.34 -5.12
N ARG A 118 -1.48 43.73 -4.64
CA ARG A 118 -2.75 43.22 -5.16
C ARG A 118 -3.19 44.04 -6.38
N SER A 119 -3.27 43.40 -7.54
CA SER A 119 -3.88 44.00 -8.73
C SER A 119 -5.42 43.98 -8.63
N GLY A 120 -5.98 42.90 -8.05
CA GLY A 120 -7.38 42.85 -7.58
C GLY A 120 -8.41 42.41 -8.62
N LEU A 121 -8.00 42.06 -9.84
CA LEU A 121 -8.91 41.51 -10.85
C LEU A 121 -9.33 40.10 -10.44
N LYS A 122 -10.65 39.88 -10.34
CA LYS A 122 -11.20 38.53 -10.11
C LYS A 122 -10.97 37.68 -11.35
N VAL A 123 -10.42 36.50 -11.16
CA VAL A 123 -10.12 35.54 -12.23
C VAL A 123 -10.62 34.16 -11.86
N SER A 124 -10.97 33.40 -12.89
CA SER A 124 -11.33 31.98 -12.82
C SER A 124 -10.45 31.28 -13.83
N ILE A 125 -9.44 30.56 -13.35
CA ILE A 125 -8.51 29.83 -14.22
C ILE A 125 -8.83 28.34 -14.16
N GLY A 126 -8.98 27.71 -15.33
CA GLY A 126 -9.11 26.27 -15.44
C GLY A 126 -7.73 25.61 -15.41
N HIS A 127 -7.59 24.54 -14.63
CA HIS A 127 -6.39 23.71 -14.60
C HIS A 127 -6.80 22.25 -14.43
N GLY A 128 -6.32 21.34 -15.30
CA GLY A 128 -6.77 19.94 -15.29
C GLY A 128 -8.30 19.79 -15.26
N PRO A 129 -8.87 18.93 -14.39
CA PRO A 129 -10.33 18.79 -14.20
C PRO A 129 -10.95 19.84 -13.26
N GLY A 130 -10.15 20.75 -12.69
CA GLY A 130 -10.58 21.70 -11.67
C GLY A 130 -10.47 23.16 -12.09
N THR A 131 -11.02 24.03 -11.26
CA THR A 131 -11.01 25.49 -11.43
C THR A 131 -10.48 26.16 -10.17
N VAL A 132 -9.68 27.20 -10.36
CA VAL A 132 -9.20 28.07 -9.28
C VAL A 132 -9.85 29.45 -9.45
N TYR A 133 -10.52 29.90 -8.40
CA TYR A 133 -11.09 31.23 -8.31
C TYR A 133 -10.21 32.08 -7.40
N GLY A 134 -9.79 33.23 -7.90
CA GLY A 134 -8.80 34.04 -7.22
C GLY A 134 -8.79 35.49 -7.67
N PHE A 135 -7.75 36.19 -7.24
CA PHE A 135 -7.44 37.53 -7.71
C PHE A 135 -6.01 37.56 -8.27
N THR A 136 -5.77 38.41 -9.26
CA THR A 136 -4.40 38.70 -9.69
C THR A 136 -3.65 39.46 -8.60
N ALA A 137 -2.45 39.00 -8.31
CA ALA A 137 -1.52 39.59 -7.37
C ALA A 137 -0.09 39.54 -7.95
N ALA A 138 0.82 40.32 -7.39
CA ALA A 138 2.23 40.29 -7.73
C ALA A 138 3.07 40.32 -6.46
N ASP A 139 4.13 39.53 -6.43
CA ASP A 139 5.12 39.53 -5.35
C ASP A 139 6.46 38.98 -5.89
N ASN A 140 7.49 38.95 -5.06
CA ASN A 140 8.74 38.28 -5.39
C ASN A 140 8.53 36.76 -5.32
N ILE A 141 8.74 36.06 -6.44
CA ILE A 141 8.75 34.59 -6.50
C ILE A 141 10.17 34.12 -6.76
N CYS A 142 10.68 33.24 -5.91
CA CYS A 142 12.04 32.71 -6.02
C CYS A 142 12.07 31.19 -6.15
N ILE A 143 13.01 30.71 -6.97
CA ILE A 143 13.48 29.32 -7.04
C ILE A 143 14.90 29.32 -6.52
N VAL A 144 15.14 28.65 -5.38
CA VAL A 144 16.43 28.67 -4.67
C VAL A 144 16.87 30.12 -4.39
N ASN A 145 17.82 30.66 -5.14
CA ASN A 145 18.37 32.02 -5.01
C ASN A 145 18.01 32.94 -6.18
N LEU A 146 17.25 32.47 -7.17
CA LEU A 146 16.82 33.23 -8.34
C LEU A 146 15.40 33.77 -8.12
N CYS A 147 15.28 35.09 -7.95
CA CYS A 147 14.02 35.76 -7.65
C CYS A 147 13.52 36.61 -8.82
N SER A 148 12.33 36.28 -9.34
CA SER A 148 11.56 37.15 -10.23
C SER A 148 10.83 38.18 -9.38
N ARG A 149 11.18 39.46 -9.51
CA ARG A 149 10.57 40.54 -8.72
C ARG A 149 9.25 40.98 -9.35
N LYS A 150 8.24 41.26 -8.49
CA LYS A 150 6.88 41.64 -8.94
C LYS A 150 6.31 40.63 -9.95
N GLN A 151 6.59 39.35 -9.75
CA GLN A 151 6.03 38.27 -10.56
C GLN A 151 4.53 38.20 -10.29
N GLU A 152 3.71 38.30 -11.34
CA GLU A 152 2.27 38.15 -11.18
C GLU A 152 1.90 36.66 -11.04
N PHE A 153 0.86 36.42 -10.24
CA PHE A 153 0.28 35.10 -9.97
C PHE A 153 -1.18 35.27 -9.53
N VAL A 154 -1.88 34.16 -9.33
CA VAL A 154 -3.25 34.14 -8.79
C VAL A 154 -3.21 33.76 -7.32
N GLU A 155 -3.73 34.66 -6.47
CA GLU A 155 -4.05 34.37 -5.06
C GLU A 155 -5.47 33.78 -5.00
N GLY A 156 -5.56 32.47 -4.80
CA GLY A 156 -6.82 31.72 -4.82
C GLY A 156 -7.62 31.88 -3.53
N TYR A 157 -8.90 32.24 -3.63
CA TYR A 157 -9.82 32.23 -2.47
C TYR A 157 -10.77 31.03 -2.50
N GLN A 158 -10.78 30.25 -3.58
CA GLN A 158 -11.53 29.01 -3.72
C GLN A 158 -10.90 28.15 -4.82
N THR A 159 -10.85 26.83 -4.63
CA THR A 159 -10.37 25.87 -5.64
C THR A 159 -11.40 24.74 -5.78
N SER A 160 -11.31 23.89 -6.81
CA SER A 160 -12.14 22.67 -6.87
C SER A 160 -11.74 21.67 -5.78
N TRP A 161 -12.72 20.91 -5.24
CA TRP A 161 -12.50 19.89 -4.21
C TRP A 161 -11.43 18.85 -4.58
N TYR A 162 -11.27 18.59 -5.89
CA TYR A 162 -10.24 17.68 -6.43
C TYR A 162 -8.82 18.03 -5.95
N TYR A 163 -8.55 19.31 -5.68
CA TYR A 163 -7.23 19.75 -5.24
C TYR A 163 -6.92 19.45 -3.77
N TRP A 164 -7.94 19.23 -2.94
CA TRP A 164 -7.85 19.18 -1.47
C TRP A 164 -6.80 18.20 -0.92
N ASN A 165 -6.59 17.08 -1.62
CA ASN A 165 -5.72 15.96 -1.20
C ASN A 165 -4.39 15.89 -1.95
N PHE A 166 -4.06 16.87 -2.79
CA PHE A 166 -2.78 16.82 -3.48
C PHE A 166 -1.57 17.14 -2.58
N PRO A 167 -0.41 16.55 -2.87
CA PRO A 167 0.83 16.78 -2.11
C PRO A 167 1.52 18.11 -2.41
N TYR A 168 0.92 18.99 -3.22
CA TYR A 168 1.41 20.34 -3.52
C TYR A 168 0.40 21.40 -3.05
N ASP A 169 0.91 22.61 -2.78
CA ASP A 169 0.15 23.77 -2.34
C ASP A 169 -0.39 24.60 -3.52
N GLY A 170 0.26 24.54 -4.69
CA GLY A 170 -0.23 25.18 -5.92
C GLY A 170 0.57 24.78 -7.16
N VAL A 171 0.50 25.61 -8.21
CA VAL A 171 1.13 25.31 -9.52
C VAL A 171 2.06 26.44 -9.93
N LEU A 172 3.24 26.07 -10.47
CA LEU A 172 4.15 26.98 -11.16
C LEU A 172 4.09 26.71 -12.68
N GLY A 173 3.41 27.59 -13.40
CA GLY A 173 3.33 27.53 -14.86
C GLY A 173 4.60 28.00 -15.56
N LEU A 174 5.09 27.21 -16.53
CA LEU A 174 6.31 27.46 -17.30
C LEU A 174 6.09 27.54 -18.83
N ALA A 175 4.84 27.55 -19.29
CA ALA A 175 4.49 27.82 -20.69
C ALA A 175 4.54 29.31 -21.04
N PHE A 176 4.33 29.66 -22.32
CA PHE A 176 4.46 31.04 -22.80
C PHE A 176 3.27 31.92 -22.42
N PRO A 177 3.45 33.25 -22.35
CA PRO A 177 2.40 34.19 -21.93
C PRO A 177 1.13 34.13 -22.77
N ALA A 178 1.23 33.73 -24.05
CA ALA A 178 0.08 33.59 -24.94
C ALA A 178 -0.89 32.46 -24.54
N SER A 179 -0.49 31.55 -23.64
CA SER A 179 -1.37 30.54 -23.04
C SER A 179 -1.87 30.89 -21.63
N SER A 180 -1.41 32.02 -21.08
CA SER A 180 -1.83 32.49 -19.75
C SER A 180 -3.26 32.99 -19.78
N GLN A 181 -4.08 32.52 -18.83
CA GLN A 181 -5.45 32.99 -18.64
C GLN A 181 -5.49 34.36 -17.93
N ILE A 182 -4.38 34.77 -17.30
CA ILE A 182 -4.21 36.11 -16.72
C ILE A 182 -3.26 37.01 -17.52
N TYR A 183 -2.88 36.58 -18.74
CA TYR A 183 -1.95 37.29 -19.64
C TYR A 183 -0.57 37.62 -19.02
N SER A 184 -0.14 36.84 -18.04
CA SER A 184 1.12 37.06 -17.35
C SER A 184 2.29 36.31 -17.98
N LYS A 185 3.49 36.86 -17.79
CA LYS A 185 4.75 36.17 -18.13
C LYS A 185 5.11 35.20 -17.02
N ASN A 186 5.54 34.00 -17.39
CA ASN A 186 6.13 33.08 -16.42
C ASN A 186 7.43 33.64 -15.84
N MET A 187 7.81 33.14 -14.65
CA MET A 187 8.96 33.66 -13.93
C MET A 187 10.30 33.49 -14.65
N ILE A 188 10.47 32.43 -15.45
CA ILE A 188 11.74 32.15 -16.13
C ILE A 188 11.97 33.12 -17.28
N ILE A 189 10.90 33.51 -17.99
CA ILE A 189 10.96 34.59 -19.00
C ILE A 189 11.37 35.90 -18.32
N ASN A 190 10.76 36.24 -17.18
CA ASN A 190 11.12 37.45 -16.45
C ASN A 190 12.57 37.42 -15.96
N LEU A 191 13.07 36.28 -15.45
CA LEU A 191 14.48 36.13 -15.08
C LEU A 191 15.42 36.30 -16.28
N ALA A 192 15.07 35.72 -17.44
CA ALA A 192 15.86 35.81 -18.67
C ALA A 192 15.92 37.25 -19.21
N GLU A 193 14.77 37.92 -19.31
CA GLU A 193 14.66 39.31 -19.80
C GLU A 193 15.40 40.30 -18.91
N ASN A 194 15.44 40.05 -17.59
CA ASN A 194 16.20 40.85 -16.64
C ASN A 194 17.70 40.47 -16.54
N GLY A 195 18.18 39.55 -17.40
CA GLY A 195 19.59 39.16 -17.45
C GLY A 195 20.07 38.39 -16.22
N LEU A 196 19.15 37.84 -15.41
CA LEU A 196 19.47 37.13 -14.17
C LEU A 196 19.90 35.67 -14.41
N LEU A 197 19.61 35.13 -15.59
CA LEU A 197 20.05 33.80 -16.02
C LEU A 197 21.35 33.87 -16.82
N SER A 198 22.22 32.88 -16.62
CA SER A 198 23.45 32.73 -17.40
C SER A 198 23.18 32.55 -18.91
N GLN A 199 22.16 31.74 -19.23
CA GLN A 199 21.58 31.56 -20.56
C GLN A 199 20.06 31.62 -20.47
N PRO A 200 19.32 32.01 -21.53
CA PRO A 200 17.87 32.10 -21.53
C PRO A 200 17.20 30.71 -21.67
N VAL A 201 17.67 29.73 -20.89
CA VAL A 201 17.22 28.34 -20.96
C VAL A 201 16.90 27.80 -19.57
N PHE A 202 15.96 26.88 -19.50
CA PHE A 202 15.83 25.97 -18.37
C PHE A 202 15.81 24.53 -18.85
N THR A 203 16.33 23.62 -18.03
CA THR A 203 16.36 22.19 -18.33
C THR A 203 15.56 21.44 -17.29
N ILE A 204 14.67 20.54 -17.74
CA ILE A 204 14.01 19.55 -16.88
C ILE A 204 14.62 18.20 -17.20
N TRP A 205 15.19 17.57 -16.18
CA TRP A 205 15.64 16.19 -16.22
C TRP A 205 14.87 15.36 -15.19
N LYS A 206 14.45 14.15 -15.59
CA LYS A 206 13.86 13.14 -14.72
C LYS A 206 14.73 11.89 -14.74
N ALA A 207 15.07 11.40 -13.56
CA ALA A 207 15.79 10.14 -13.41
C ALA A 207 14.91 8.98 -13.91
N ARG A 208 15.51 8.00 -14.58
CA ARG A 208 14.80 6.77 -14.95
C ARG A 208 14.42 6.03 -13.66
N GLN A 209 13.12 5.83 -13.47
CA GLN A 209 12.58 5.10 -12.34
C GLN A 209 11.57 4.09 -12.88
N ASN A 210 11.50 2.92 -12.26
CA ASN A 210 10.42 1.99 -12.60
C ASN A 210 9.09 2.69 -12.32
N LEU A 211 8.31 2.93 -13.37
CA LEU A 211 6.94 3.41 -13.21
C LEU A 211 6.17 2.31 -12.48
N GLU A 212 5.73 2.59 -11.27
CA GLU A 212 4.99 1.66 -10.42
C GLU A 212 3.74 2.36 -9.91
N MET A 213 2.58 1.70 -10.05
CA MET A 213 1.37 2.14 -9.36
C MET A 213 1.50 1.82 -7.86
N LYS A 214 1.73 2.86 -7.05
CA LYS A 214 1.76 2.75 -5.58
C LYS A 214 0.38 3.07 -5.00
N ASN A 215 0.01 2.42 -3.88
CA ASN A 215 -1.31 2.59 -3.25
C ASN A 215 -1.62 4.07 -2.90
N SER A 216 -2.90 4.43 -2.93
CA SER A 216 -3.43 5.79 -2.64
C SER A 216 -3.02 6.38 -1.28
N ASN A 217 -2.59 5.53 -0.34
CA ASN A 217 -2.01 5.95 0.95
C ASN A 217 -0.69 6.73 0.83
N TYR A 218 -0.10 6.83 -0.37
CA TYR A 218 1.10 7.64 -0.64
C TYR A 218 0.85 9.14 -0.85
N PHE A 219 -0.41 9.58 -1.01
CA PHE A 219 -0.76 11.01 -1.07
C PHE A 219 -0.82 11.65 0.33
N ARG A 220 0.13 11.30 1.21
CA ARG A 220 0.26 11.92 2.53
C ARG A 220 1.20 13.12 2.44
N ARG A 221 0.64 14.31 2.58
CA ARG A 221 1.32 15.61 2.52
C ARG A 221 2.56 15.78 3.41
N ASN A 222 2.71 14.94 4.43
CA ASN A 222 3.83 14.98 5.38
C ASN A 222 4.96 14.00 5.07
N GLN A 223 4.86 13.19 4.01
CA GLN A 223 6.00 12.40 3.52
C GLN A 223 6.76 13.22 2.49
N LYS A 224 8.07 13.37 2.67
CA LYS A 224 8.92 13.98 1.65
C LYS A 224 8.98 13.04 0.44
N GLY A 225 8.55 13.52 -0.73
CA GLY A 225 8.58 12.76 -1.99
C GLY A 225 9.99 12.27 -2.35
N ILE A 226 10.08 11.32 -3.27
CA ILE A 226 11.36 10.73 -3.69
C ILE A 226 12.04 11.73 -4.63
N GLU A 227 13.31 12.06 -4.39
CA GLU A 227 14.09 12.86 -5.34
C GLU A 227 14.13 12.14 -6.70
N SER A 228 13.64 12.80 -7.74
CA SER A 228 13.34 12.16 -9.03
C SER A 228 13.76 12.95 -10.25
N GLY A 229 14.31 14.14 -10.06
CA GLY A 229 14.76 14.96 -11.16
C GLY A 229 15.40 16.26 -10.72
N LEU A 230 15.74 17.08 -11.71
CA LEU A 230 16.38 18.38 -11.52
C LEU A 230 15.79 19.40 -12.48
N LEU A 231 15.45 20.57 -11.95
CA LEU A 231 15.18 21.79 -12.71
C LEU A 231 16.44 22.66 -12.67
N THR A 232 17.11 22.81 -13.81
CA THR A 232 18.28 23.67 -13.96
C THR A 232 17.87 24.96 -14.67
N LEU A 233 18.10 26.11 -14.03
CA LEU A 233 17.81 27.44 -14.55
C LEU A 233 19.10 28.12 -15.02
N GLY A 234 19.12 28.55 -16.27
CA GLY A 234 20.21 29.32 -16.85
C GLY A 234 21.26 28.50 -17.60
N ALA A 235 21.09 27.19 -17.75
CA ALA A 235 21.99 26.32 -18.52
C ALA A 235 21.32 25.01 -18.97
N GLN A 236 21.91 24.37 -19.98
CA GLN A 236 21.70 22.94 -20.24
C GLN A 236 22.34 22.12 -19.11
N ASP A 237 21.60 21.16 -18.56
CA ASP A 237 22.16 20.22 -17.58
C ASP A 237 23.18 19.29 -18.26
N SER A 238 24.46 19.56 -18.08
CA SER A 238 25.54 18.78 -18.67
C SER A 238 25.90 17.50 -17.90
N LEU A 239 25.32 17.31 -16.70
CA LEU A 239 25.58 16.14 -15.88
C LEU A 239 24.62 15.00 -16.25
N HIS A 240 23.36 15.34 -16.49
CA HIS A 240 22.30 14.36 -16.70
C HIS A 240 21.84 14.23 -18.15
N CYS A 241 22.24 15.15 -19.03
CA CYS A 241 21.78 15.17 -20.42
C CYS A 241 22.95 15.04 -21.40
N SER A 242 22.74 14.31 -22.49
CA SER A 242 23.72 14.26 -23.58
C SER A 242 23.99 15.65 -24.17
N ALA A 243 25.22 15.89 -24.62
CA ALA A 243 25.59 17.15 -25.28
C ALA A 243 24.86 17.36 -26.63
N SER A 244 24.45 16.27 -27.29
CA SER A 244 23.66 16.32 -28.53
C SER A 244 22.17 16.27 -28.22
N CYS A 245 21.39 17.16 -28.85
CA CYS A 245 19.95 17.26 -28.69
C CYS A 245 19.27 17.51 -30.04
N LEU A 246 18.08 16.96 -30.23
CA LEU A 246 17.19 17.35 -31.32
C LEU A 246 16.42 18.61 -30.92
N TYR A 247 16.68 19.74 -31.57
CA TYR A 247 15.93 20.97 -31.34
C TYR A 247 14.77 21.13 -32.32
N VAL A 248 13.60 21.49 -31.78
CA VAL A 248 12.40 21.82 -32.54
C VAL A 248 11.95 23.24 -32.24
N SER A 249 11.46 23.94 -33.25
CA SER A 249 10.83 25.24 -33.08
C SER A 249 9.45 25.07 -32.48
N THR A 250 9.09 25.93 -31.52
CA THR A 250 7.76 25.92 -30.92
C THR A 250 6.88 27.05 -31.45
N ALA A 251 5.57 26.88 -31.34
CA ALA A 251 4.59 27.91 -31.70
C ALA A 251 4.52 29.08 -30.70
N ARG A 252 5.25 29.02 -29.57
CA ARG A 252 5.32 30.05 -28.52
C ARG A 252 3.99 30.47 -27.89
N ASP A 253 2.95 29.66 -28.09
CA ASP A 253 1.73 29.65 -27.28
C ASP A 253 1.91 28.71 -26.08
N TYR A 254 2.35 27.50 -26.39
CA TYR A 254 2.87 26.48 -25.49
C TYR A 254 4.26 26.08 -25.99
N TRP A 255 4.91 25.14 -25.32
CA TRP A 255 6.04 24.38 -25.90
C TRP A 255 5.54 23.40 -26.97
N ARG A 256 4.73 23.90 -27.92
CA ARG A 256 4.01 23.12 -28.93
C ARG A 256 4.85 22.94 -30.19
N PHE A 257 4.98 21.70 -30.63
CA PHE A 257 5.74 21.28 -31.80
C PHE A 257 4.94 20.23 -32.59
N THR A 258 5.54 19.65 -33.64
CA THR A 258 4.86 18.73 -34.55
C THR A 258 5.36 17.30 -34.46
N VAL A 259 4.42 16.35 -34.31
CA VAL A 259 4.64 14.90 -34.40
C VAL A 259 4.05 14.39 -35.71
N SER A 260 4.77 13.50 -36.40
CA SER A 260 4.32 12.95 -37.68
C SER A 260 3.65 11.58 -37.58
N ARG A 261 4.09 10.74 -36.64
CA ARG A 261 3.53 9.39 -36.38
C ARG A 261 4.04 8.83 -35.07
N ALA A 262 3.36 7.80 -34.56
CA ALA A 262 3.85 6.94 -33.49
C ALA A 262 3.46 5.46 -33.73
N TYR A 263 4.34 4.51 -33.40
CA TYR A 263 4.13 3.07 -33.63
C TYR A 263 5.07 2.18 -32.81
N ALA A 264 4.71 0.90 -32.65
CA ALA A 264 5.57 -0.15 -32.09
C ALA A 264 5.92 -1.18 -33.19
N LEU A 265 7.12 -1.76 -33.16
CA LEU A 265 7.59 -2.75 -34.15
C LEU A 265 7.44 -4.19 -33.59
N SER A 266 6.54 -5.02 -34.12
CA SER A 266 6.47 -6.46 -33.72
C SER A 266 6.96 -7.40 -34.82
N GLU A 267 7.63 -8.49 -34.42
CA GLU A 267 7.90 -9.65 -35.28
C GLU A 267 6.56 -10.35 -35.59
N GLY A 268 6.09 -10.24 -36.83
CA GLY A 268 4.80 -10.79 -37.28
C GLY A 268 3.74 -9.74 -37.62
N SER A 269 3.95 -8.46 -37.27
CA SER A 269 3.27 -7.38 -37.99
C SER A 269 3.80 -7.39 -39.42
N LEU A 270 2.90 -7.53 -40.40
CA LEU A 270 3.18 -7.55 -41.83
C LEU A 270 4.48 -6.80 -42.16
N GLU A 271 5.50 -7.55 -42.57
CA GLU A 271 6.68 -7.00 -43.20
C GLU A 271 6.26 -5.91 -44.17
N GLY A 272 6.75 -4.70 -43.91
CA GLY A 272 6.96 -3.72 -44.95
C GLY A 272 5.73 -3.37 -45.78
N ASN A 273 4.68 -2.84 -45.16
CA ASN A 273 3.95 -1.78 -45.83
C ASN A 273 4.42 -0.41 -45.31
N LYS A 274 5.58 -0.01 -45.85
CA LYS A 274 5.90 1.39 -46.18
C LYS A 274 4.85 2.02 -47.14
N THR A 275 3.62 1.50 -47.23
CA THR A 275 2.50 2.22 -47.82
C THR A 275 2.15 3.35 -46.88
N LYS A 276 2.55 4.57 -47.28
CA LYS A 276 1.80 5.84 -47.14
C LYS A 276 0.65 5.81 -46.11
N ALA A 277 0.91 5.45 -44.85
CA ALA A 277 0.06 5.85 -43.76
C ALA A 277 0.27 7.35 -43.68
N TYR A 278 -0.74 8.11 -44.10
CA TYR A 278 -0.71 9.57 -44.25
C TYR A 278 0.22 10.21 -43.22
N TYR A 279 1.36 10.76 -43.65
CA TYR A 279 2.11 11.72 -42.85
C TYR A 279 1.15 12.86 -42.54
N ARG A 280 0.59 12.86 -41.33
CA ARG A 280 -0.22 13.95 -40.83
C ARG A 280 0.62 14.69 -39.81
N THR A 281 0.59 16.00 -39.88
CA THR A 281 1.25 16.85 -38.91
C THR A 281 0.30 17.03 -37.73
N PHE A 282 0.61 16.41 -36.61
CA PHE A 282 -0.15 16.51 -35.37
C PHE A 282 0.51 17.52 -34.43
N ASN A 283 -0.30 18.29 -33.71
CA ASN A 283 0.16 19.22 -32.70
C ASN A 283 0.46 18.48 -31.39
N ALA A 284 1.69 18.61 -30.91
CA ALA A 284 2.15 17.97 -29.68
C ALA A 284 2.67 19.01 -28.68
N ILE A 285 2.48 18.75 -27.38
CA ILE A 285 3.14 19.47 -26.29
C ILE A 285 3.87 18.49 -25.37
N VAL A 286 4.89 18.98 -24.65
CA VAL A 286 5.50 18.27 -23.52
C VAL A 286 4.92 18.78 -22.20
N SER A 287 4.56 17.85 -21.31
CA SER A 287 3.97 18.18 -20.01
C SER A 287 4.73 17.49 -18.88
N SER A 288 5.41 18.27 -18.04
CA SER A 288 6.02 17.81 -16.79
C SER A 288 5.02 17.43 -15.69
N SER A 289 3.73 17.67 -15.94
CA SER A 289 2.61 17.42 -15.05
C SER A 289 1.73 16.24 -15.50
N SER A 290 2.07 15.58 -16.61
CA SER A 290 1.33 14.43 -17.16
C SER A 290 2.07 13.13 -16.90
N LEU A 291 1.41 12.18 -16.23
CA LEU A 291 1.92 10.80 -16.05
C LEU A 291 2.00 10.03 -17.37
N LEU A 292 1.07 10.27 -18.30
CA LEU A 292 0.87 9.44 -19.48
C LEU A 292 1.27 10.17 -20.76
N ILE A 293 1.56 9.39 -21.80
CA ILE A 293 1.55 9.87 -23.18
C ILE A 293 0.13 9.76 -23.71
N HIS A 294 -0.47 10.90 -24.04
CA HIS A 294 -1.77 10.96 -24.69
C HIS A 294 -1.59 11.19 -26.18
N GLY A 295 -2.38 10.48 -27.01
CA GLY A 295 -2.30 10.60 -28.46
C GLY A 295 -3.61 10.27 -29.17
N PRO A 296 -3.68 10.44 -30.50
CA PRO A 296 -4.85 10.08 -31.30
C PRO A 296 -5.23 8.61 -31.10
N SER A 297 -6.54 8.35 -31.01
CA SER A 297 -7.08 7.00 -30.71
C SER A 297 -6.52 5.91 -31.64
N TYR A 298 -6.33 6.23 -32.92
CA TYR A 298 -5.80 5.31 -33.92
C TYR A 298 -4.33 4.94 -33.68
N ASP A 299 -3.49 5.93 -33.34
CA ASP A 299 -2.07 5.72 -33.13
C ASP A 299 -1.82 4.96 -31.81
N ILE A 300 -2.57 5.31 -30.76
CA ILE A 300 -2.51 4.59 -29.47
C ILE A 300 -2.98 3.13 -29.64
N TRP A 301 -4.06 2.90 -30.41
CA TRP A 301 -4.51 1.55 -30.74
C TRP A 301 -3.45 0.77 -31.52
N LYS A 302 -2.78 1.40 -32.51
CA LYS A 302 -1.68 0.76 -33.26
C LYS A 302 -0.50 0.39 -32.38
N ILE A 303 -0.09 1.28 -31.48
CA ILE A 303 0.95 1.00 -30.49
C ILE A 303 0.54 -0.22 -29.66
N ALA A 304 -0.68 -0.22 -29.12
CA ALA A 304 -1.18 -1.35 -28.32
C ALA A 304 -1.18 -2.67 -29.10
N MET A 305 -1.62 -2.70 -30.35
CA MET A 305 -1.60 -3.90 -31.18
C MET A 305 -0.17 -4.38 -31.47
N GLY A 306 0.77 -3.47 -31.76
CA GLY A 306 2.18 -3.82 -31.96
C GLY A 306 2.89 -4.27 -30.68
N LEU A 307 2.31 -4.03 -29.51
CA LEU A 307 2.80 -4.51 -28.22
C LEU A 307 2.04 -5.74 -27.71
N GLU A 308 1.13 -6.29 -28.53
CA GLU A 308 0.21 -7.38 -28.13
C GLU A 308 -0.57 -7.07 -26.85
N ALA A 309 -0.84 -5.78 -26.64
CA ALA A 309 -1.49 -5.27 -25.44
C ALA A 309 -3.02 -5.35 -25.57
N TRP A 310 -3.70 -5.70 -24.49
CA TRP A 310 -5.16 -5.69 -24.41
C TRP A 310 -5.64 -4.47 -23.63
N TYR A 311 -6.83 -3.96 -23.96
CA TYR A 311 -7.40 -2.83 -23.24
C TYR A 311 -8.11 -3.29 -21.97
N SER A 312 -7.75 -2.72 -20.82
CA SER A 312 -8.55 -2.83 -19.60
C SER A 312 -9.46 -1.63 -19.47
N THR A 313 -10.76 -1.89 -19.41
CA THR A 313 -11.75 -0.84 -19.20
C THR A 313 -11.85 -0.38 -17.74
N SER A 314 -11.29 -1.06 -16.72
CA SER A 314 -11.31 -0.52 -15.34
C SER A 314 -10.10 0.30 -14.98
N TYR A 315 -8.96 0.03 -15.60
CA TYR A 315 -7.87 0.99 -15.58
C TYR A 315 -8.06 2.07 -16.66
N ALA A 316 -9.01 1.87 -17.58
CA ALA A 316 -9.18 2.68 -18.79
C ALA A 316 -7.88 2.82 -19.62
N MET A 317 -7.01 1.81 -19.56
CA MET A 317 -5.64 1.79 -20.08
C MET A 317 -5.32 0.44 -20.73
N TYR A 318 -4.31 0.42 -21.62
CA TYR A 318 -3.80 -0.82 -22.21
C TYR A 318 -2.87 -1.55 -21.24
N MET A 319 -2.82 -2.88 -21.35
CA MET A 319 -2.09 -3.78 -20.45
C MET A 319 -1.28 -4.82 -21.23
N VAL A 320 -0.18 -5.25 -20.63
CA VAL A 320 0.74 -6.30 -21.10
C VAL A 320 1.16 -7.18 -19.91
N ASP A 321 1.64 -8.40 -20.14
CA ASP A 321 2.24 -9.20 -19.07
C ASP A 321 3.58 -8.58 -18.66
N CYS A 322 3.81 -8.34 -17.36
CA CYS A 322 5.07 -7.78 -16.87
C CYS A 322 6.29 -8.66 -17.19
N LYS A 323 6.10 -9.97 -17.44
CA LYS A 323 7.18 -10.86 -17.89
C LYS A 323 7.69 -10.49 -19.27
N LEU A 324 6.83 -9.91 -20.12
CA LEU A 324 7.17 -9.50 -21.47
C LEU A 324 7.91 -8.16 -21.50
N THR A 325 8.00 -7.41 -20.39
CA THR A 325 8.62 -6.08 -20.37
C THR A 325 10.03 -6.05 -20.96
N LYS A 326 10.83 -7.11 -20.78
CA LYS A 326 12.19 -7.18 -21.34
C LYS A 326 12.22 -7.50 -22.84
N SER A 327 11.14 -8.06 -23.38
CA SER A 327 11.02 -8.44 -24.79
C SER A 327 10.12 -7.49 -25.59
N LEU A 328 9.46 -6.53 -24.94
CA LEU A 328 8.63 -5.54 -25.63
C LEU A 328 9.53 -4.61 -26.48
N PRO A 329 9.11 -4.28 -27.71
CA PRO A 329 9.87 -3.41 -28.60
C PRO A 329 9.83 -1.94 -28.16
N ASP A 330 10.75 -1.13 -28.67
CA ASP A 330 10.67 0.32 -28.50
C ASP A 330 9.43 0.88 -29.20
N VAL A 331 8.80 1.88 -28.57
CA VAL A 331 7.77 2.70 -29.21
C VAL A 331 8.44 3.90 -29.87
N ILE A 332 8.25 4.07 -31.17
CA ILE A 332 8.86 5.14 -31.95
C ILE A 332 7.88 6.30 -32.09
N ILE A 333 8.30 7.52 -31.74
CA ILE A 333 7.60 8.76 -32.06
C ILE A 333 8.46 9.57 -33.04
N THR A 334 7.92 9.89 -34.22
CA THR A 334 8.65 10.66 -35.23
C THR A 334 8.41 12.16 -35.05
N VAL A 335 9.49 12.90 -34.77
CA VAL A 335 9.50 14.37 -34.61
C VAL A 335 10.38 14.98 -35.69
N ASN A 336 9.83 15.87 -36.52
CA ASN A 336 10.53 16.49 -37.66
C ASN A 336 11.25 15.48 -38.57
N GLY A 337 10.64 14.31 -38.80
CA GLY A 337 11.21 13.24 -39.62
C GLY A 337 12.31 12.41 -38.95
N VAL A 338 12.63 12.70 -37.68
CA VAL A 338 13.56 11.92 -36.85
C VAL A 338 12.75 10.96 -35.97
N ASP A 339 13.06 9.67 -36.06
CA ASP A 339 12.44 8.63 -35.23
C ASP A 339 13.12 8.63 -33.85
N LEU A 340 12.34 8.92 -32.80
CA LEU A 340 12.80 8.94 -31.41
C LEU A 340 12.18 7.75 -30.66
N PRO A 341 12.98 6.76 -30.22
CA PRO A 341 12.48 5.60 -29.49
C PRO A 341 12.18 5.93 -28.03
N ILE A 342 11.22 5.20 -27.47
CA ILE A 342 10.94 5.13 -26.03
C ILE A 342 11.08 3.66 -25.63
N SER A 343 11.99 3.37 -24.72
CA SER A 343 12.23 2.00 -24.25
C SER A 343 11.10 1.49 -23.35
N ALA A 344 10.90 0.18 -23.33
CA ALA A 344 9.84 -0.47 -22.54
C ALA A 344 9.89 -0.14 -21.04
N GLU A 345 11.08 0.05 -20.48
CA GLU A 345 11.26 0.49 -19.09
C GLU A 345 10.59 1.84 -18.77
N ASN A 346 10.45 2.73 -19.77
CA ASN A 346 9.92 4.07 -19.58
C ASN A 346 8.42 4.18 -19.85
N TYR A 347 7.83 3.28 -20.66
CA TYR A 347 6.40 3.29 -20.96
C TYR A 347 5.60 2.17 -20.28
N VAL A 348 6.26 1.25 -19.57
CA VAL A 348 5.59 0.18 -18.83
C VAL A 348 5.46 0.55 -17.35
N ILE A 349 4.21 0.68 -16.90
CA ILE A 349 3.86 0.91 -15.50
C ILE A 349 3.60 -0.45 -14.84
N LYS A 350 4.49 -0.86 -13.96
CA LYS A 350 4.37 -2.09 -13.18
C LYS A 350 3.25 -1.98 -12.17
N THR A 351 2.43 -3.02 -12.11
CA THR A 351 1.46 -3.20 -11.03
C THR A 351 1.90 -4.35 -10.13
N SER A 352 1.38 -4.39 -8.90
CA SER A 352 1.64 -5.48 -7.94
C SER A 352 1.04 -6.84 -8.38
N THR A 353 0.25 -6.88 -9.46
CA THR A 353 -0.49 -8.07 -9.90
C THR A 353 0.25 -8.93 -10.91
N GLY A 354 1.45 -8.53 -11.35
CA GLY A 354 2.17 -9.19 -12.45
C GLY A 354 1.67 -8.82 -13.85
N ILE A 355 0.59 -8.02 -13.93
CA ILE A 355 0.17 -7.34 -15.15
C ILE A 355 0.73 -5.93 -15.15
N CYS A 356 1.19 -5.46 -16.30
CA CYS A 356 1.79 -4.16 -16.48
C CYS A 356 0.86 -3.28 -17.31
N LEU A 357 0.66 -2.02 -16.91
CA LEU A 357 -0.07 -1.04 -17.70
C LEU A 357 0.88 -0.37 -18.69
N LEU A 358 0.35 0.01 -19.84
CA LEU A 358 1.06 0.86 -20.78
C LEU A 358 0.73 2.32 -20.49
N ALA A 359 1.76 3.16 -20.42
CA ALA A 359 1.65 4.61 -20.17
C ALA A 359 1.12 5.40 -21.39
N PHE A 360 0.20 4.80 -22.16
CA PHE A 360 -0.39 5.35 -23.37
C PHE A 360 -1.91 5.42 -23.23
N GLN A 361 -2.49 6.59 -23.50
CA GLN A 361 -3.94 6.78 -23.44
C GLN A 361 -4.45 7.54 -24.66
N LYS A 362 -5.66 7.18 -25.11
CA LYS A 362 -6.32 7.93 -26.19
C LYS A 362 -6.71 9.33 -25.69
N MET A 363 -6.47 10.32 -26.52
CA MET A 363 -6.92 11.70 -26.31
C MET A 363 -8.44 11.80 -26.54
N ALA A 364 -9.12 12.66 -25.76
CA ALA A 364 -10.54 12.95 -25.98
C ALA A 364 -10.76 13.70 -27.31
N PRO A 365 -11.89 13.49 -28.03
CA PRO A 365 -12.14 14.11 -29.33
C PRO A 365 -12.16 15.66 -29.33
N THR A 366 -12.37 16.28 -28.17
CA THR A 366 -12.45 17.74 -27.98
C THR A 366 -11.14 18.36 -27.49
N ALA A 367 -10.06 17.58 -27.41
CA ALA A 367 -8.79 18.05 -26.88
C ALA A 367 -8.14 19.14 -27.75
N LYS A 368 -7.47 20.09 -27.08
CA LYS A 368 -6.78 21.21 -27.72
C LYS A 368 -5.52 20.80 -28.51
N PHE A 369 -4.95 19.64 -28.18
CA PHE A 369 -3.74 19.10 -28.80
C PHE A 369 -3.97 17.65 -29.19
N ASP A 370 -3.26 17.19 -30.21
CA ASP A 370 -3.33 15.81 -30.67
C ASP A 370 -2.50 14.90 -29.77
N TRP A 371 -1.34 15.40 -29.31
CA TRP A 371 -0.40 14.68 -28.43
C TRP A 371 -0.02 15.48 -27.19
N VAL A 372 0.06 14.79 -26.05
CA VAL A 372 0.69 15.29 -24.82
C VAL A 372 1.72 14.26 -24.40
N LEU A 373 3.01 14.62 -24.46
CA LEU A 373 4.11 13.75 -24.08
C LEU A 373 4.45 13.99 -22.60
N GLY A 374 4.10 13.02 -21.76
CA GLY A 374 4.29 13.05 -20.31
C GLY A 374 5.55 12.34 -19.81
N GLU A 375 5.46 11.80 -18.60
CA GLU A 375 6.56 11.19 -17.83
C GLU A 375 7.43 10.18 -18.61
N PRO A 376 6.89 9.21 -19.38
CA PRO A 376 7.72 8.30 -20.18
C PRO A 376 8.70 9.00 -21.14
N TRP A 377 8.28 10.15 -21.67
CA TRP A 377 9.10 10.95 -22.57
C TRP A 377 10.18 11.73 -21.82
N LEU A 378 9.86 12.27 -20.64
CA LEU A 378 10.77 12.99 -19.75
C LEU A 378 11.88 12.10 -19.14
N GLN A 379 11.57 10.83 -18.88
CA GLN A 379 12.58 9.86 -18.40
C GLN A 379 13.52 9.39 -19.53
N GLN A 380 13.02 9.34 -20.76
CA GLN A 380 13.81 9.01 -21.95
C GLN A 380 14.70 10.18 -22.40
N TYR A 381 14.17 11.41 -22.36
CA TYR A 381 14.83 12.61 -22.88
C TYR A 381 14.81 13.77 -21.87
N CYS A 382 15.96 14.39 -21.67
CA CYS A 382 16.04 15.71 -21.06
C CYS A 382 15.40 16.77 -21.97
N HIS A 383 14.66 17.69 -21.36
CA HIS A 383 14.02 18.78 -22.08
C HIS A 383 14.75 20.09 -21.83
N VAL A 384 15.34 20.66 -22.89
CA VAL A 384 16.00 21.98 -22.84
C VAL A 384 15.07 23.01 -23.45
N HIS A 385 14.52 23.88 -22.62
CA HIS A 385 13.55 24.91 -22.98
C HIS A 385 14.25 26.25 -23.13
N ASN A 386 14.39 26.75 -24.36
CA ASN A 386 14.94 28.09 -24.61
C ASN A 386 13.81 29.11 -24.68
N VAL A 387 13.67 29.93 -23.63
CA VAL A 387 12.56 30.89 -23.51
C VAL A 387 12.71 32.09 -24.45
N GLN A 388 13.93 32.40 -24.88
CA GLN A 388 14.19 33.52 -25.80
C GLN A 388 14.02 33.12 -27.26
N SER A 389 14.55 31.97 -27.68
CA SER A 389 14.44 31.46 -29.05
C SER A 389 13.15 30.67 -29.29
N GLY A 390 12.47 30.21 -28.24
CA GLY A 390 11.28 29.36 -28.35
C GLY A 390 11.60 27.99 -28.95
N GLN A 391 12.83 27.52 -28.79
CA GLN A 391 13.24 26.18 -29.19
C GLN A 391 13.13 25.22 -28.01
N LEU A 392 12.70 24.00 -28.29
CA LEU A 392 12.65 22.88 -27.36
C LEU A 392 13.65 21.82 -27.82
N GLY A 393 14.60 21.45 -26.96
CA GLY A 393 15.60 20.42 -27.23
C GLY A 393 15.27 19.12 -26.52
N PHE A 394 15.35 18.00 -27.24
CA PHE A 394 15.31 16.64 -26.70
C PHE A 394 16.71 16.04 -26.72
N CYS A 395 17.36 15.97 -25.56
CA CYS A 395 18.66 15.34 -25.38
C CYS A 395 18.46 13.99 -24.70
N THR A 396 19.23 12.96 -25.04
CA THR A 396 19.11 11.66 -24.35
C THR A 396 19.41 11.83 -22.86
N SER A 397 18.50 11.31 -22.01
CA SER A 397 18.70 11.24 -20.57
C SER A 397 19.79 10.21 -20.24
N LEU A 398 20.84 10.62 -19.53
CA LEU A 398 21.95 9.75 -19.12
C LEU A 398 21.56 8.97 -17.87
N ILE A 399 21.89 7.67 -17.83
CA ILE A 399 21.70 6.83 -16.64
C ILE A 399 22.79 7.22 -15.64
N VAL A 400 22.43 8.10 -14.70
CA VAL A 400 23.28 8.48 -13.57
C VAL A 400 22.61 7.93 -12.31
N PRO A 401 23.23 6.99 -11.57
CA PRO A 401 22.74 6.63 -10.25
C PRO A 401 22.64 7.91 -9.42
N LEU A 402 21.51 8.11 -8.71
CA LEU A 402 21.37 9.19 -7.72
C LEU A 402 22.22 8.87 -6.48
N GLU A 403 23.54 8.75 -6.69
CA GLU A 403 24.56 8.87 -5.67
C GLU A 403 25.26 10.22 -5.84
N ILE A 404 25.42 10.87 -4.70
CA ILE A 404 26.15 12.10 -4.47
C ILE A 404 27.41 12.19 -5.37
N VAL A 405 27.56 13.31 -6.07
CA VAL A 405 28.85 13.79 -6.57
C VAL A 405 29.81 13.90 -5.38
N LYS A 406 30.55 12.83 -5.12
CA LYS A 406 31.81 12.81 -4.38
C LYS A 406 32.81 12.00 -5.20
N LEU A 407 33.72 12.74 -5.82
CA LEU A 407 34.87 12.27 -6.57
C LEU A 407 35.77 11.31 -5.74
N LYS A 408 36.01 10.07 -6.20
CA LYS A 408 37.33 9.53 -6.68
C LYS A 408 37.52 8.00 -6.55
N LYS A 409 37.94 7.42 -7.70
CA LYS A 409 38.98 6.39 -7.98
C LYS A 409 38.81 4.89 -7.64
N ARG A 410 38.66 4.12 -8.74
CA ARG A 410 39.42 2.97 -9.32
C ARG A 410 39.68 1.63 -8.57
N ASN A 411 39.33 0.55 -9.32
CA ASN A 411 39.92 -0.80 -9.56
C ASN A 411 39.99 -1.78 -8.35
N SER A 412 39.71 -3.10 -8.42
CA SER A 412 40.11 -4.17 -9.36
C SER A 412 39.42 -5.52 -9.08
N ASP A 413 39.10 -6.29 -10.13
CA ASP A 413 39.25 -7.74 -10.38
C ASP A 413 38.88 -8.85 -9.33
N ASP A 414 37.84 -9.62 -9.68
CA ASP A 414 37.53 -11.11 -9.68
C ASP A 414 38.47 -12.13 -8.97
N PRO A 415 38.16 -13.46 -8.74
CA PRO A 415 36.92 -14.27 -8.69
C PRO A 415 36.80 -15.18 -7.44
N THR A 416 35.61 -15.74 -7.13
CA THR A 416 35.34 -17.16 -6.78
C THR A 416 33.97 -17.34 -6.11
N ALA A 417 33.02 -17.87 -6.88
CA ALA A 417 31.77 -18.44 -6.37
C ALA A 417 31.97 -19.94 -6.08
N ILE A 418 31.42 -20.41 -4.96
CA ILE A 418 30.59 -21.63 -4.82
C ILE A 418 29.97 -21.60 -3.40
N GLY A 419 28.63 -21.58 -3.33
CA GLY A 419 27.86 -22.06 -2.18
C GLY A 419 27.30 -21.04 -1.18
N GLN A 420 26.50 -20.06 -1.62
CA GLN A 420 25.65 -19.27 -0.71
C GLN A 420 24.27 -19.05 -1.32
N THR A 421 23.22 -19.34 -0.54
CA THR A 421 21.89 -18.74 -0.71
C THR A 421 22.08 -17.25 -0.96
N THR A 422 21.47 -16.70 -2.00
CA THR A 422 21.64 -15.31 -2.42
C THR A 422 21.29 -14.35 -1.27
N GLU A 423 22.28 -13.96 -0.46
CA GLU A 423 22.14 -12.98 0.60
C GLU A 423 21.84 -11.63 -0.07
N GLN A 424 20.65 -11.09 0.22
CA GLN A 424 20.40 -9.69 -0.08
C GLN A 424 21.40 -8.84 0.72
N PRO A 425 22.06 -7.84 0.10
CA PRO A 425 23.02 -7.00 0.81
C PRO A 425 22.36 -6.38 2.05
N GLY A 426 22.94 -6.62 3.23
CA GLY A 426 22.47 -6.05 4.49
C GLY A 426 21.36 -6.82 5.22
N ILE A 427 20.97 -8.02 4.77
CA ILE A 427 20.06 -8.91 5.51
C ILE A 427 20.77 -10.22 5.86
N GLY A 428 20.59 -10.71 7.08
CA GLY A 428 21.15 -11.99 7.52
C GLY A 428 20.17 -12.79 8.36
N HIS A 429 20.24 -14.10 8.20
CA HIS A 429 19.36 -15.04 8.86
C HIS A 429 20.19 -15.99 9.72
N GLN A 430 19.93 -15.98 11.02
CA GLN A 430 20.59 -16.83 11.99
C GLN A 430 19.58 -17.82 12.56
N LEU A 431 19.77 -19.09 12.24
CA LEU A 431 19.01 -20.18 12.85
C LEU A 431 19.27 -20.22 14.35
N LEU A 432 18.19 -20.42 15.10
CA LEU A 432 18.20 -20.57 16.54
C LEU A 432 17.90 -22.02 16.90
N TYR A 433 18.59 -22.50 17.94
CA TYR A 433 18.44 -23.86 18.43
C TYR A 433 18.01 -23.84 19.89
N ASP A 434 17.10 -24.74 20.24
CA ASP A 434 16.77 -25.02 21.62
C ASP A 434 17.66 -26.16 22.11
N ASP A 435 18.32 -25.95 23.24
CA ASP A 435 18.97 -27.02 23.99
C ASP A 435 18.09 -27.39 25.20
N VAL A 436 17.43 -28.55 25.08
CA VAL A 436 16.45 -29.06 26.05
C VAL A 436 15.24 -28.12 26.27
N ASN A 437 14.92 -27.25 25.29
CA ASN A 437 13.83 -26.26 25.34
C ASN A 437 13.90 -25.24 26.48
N ILE A 438 15.03 -25.08 27.16
CA ILE A 438 15.15 -24.14 28.29
C ILE A 438 15.63 -22.75 27.83
N VAL A 439 16.46 -22.69 26.78
CA VAL A 439 17.05 -21.43 26.29
C VAL A 439 17.28 -21.45 24.78
N THR A 440 17.11 -20.29 24.15
CA THR A 440 17.33 -20.07 22.72
C THR A 440 18.80 -19.72 22.45
N VAL A 441 19.50 -20.54 21.66
CA VAL A 441 20.95 -20.41 21.43
C VAL A 441 21.25 -20.14 19.95
N GLY A 442 22.22 -19.26 19.68
CA GLY A 442 22.76 -18.97 18.35
C GLY A 442 24.29 -18.92 18.34
N GLU A 443 24.88 -19.06 17.15
CA GLU A 443 26.33 -18.98 16.94
C GLU A 443 26.87 -17.54 16.85
N VAL A 444 27.99 -17.24 17.52
CA VAL A 444 28.80 -16.03 17.29
C VAL A 444 30.25 -16.37 16.98
N LYS A 445 30.89 -15.58 16.12
CA LYS A 445 32.32 -15.72 15.78
C LYS A 445 33.10 -14.54 16.33
N VAL A 446 34.15 -14.80 17.11
CA VAL A 446 34.93 -13.76 17.79
C VAL A 446 36.41 -13.88 17.49
N GLY A 447 37.04 -12.75 17.18
CA GLY A 447 38.48 -12.64 16.95
C GLY A 447 38.94 -12.91 15.52
N THR A 448 40.24 -12.75 15.31
CA THR A 448 40.90 -12.97 14.01
C THR A 448 42.15 -13.85 14.18
N PRO A 449 42.15 -15.14 13.78
CA PRO A 449 41.07 -15.86 13.12
C PRO A 449 39.84 -16.06 14.03
N PRO A 450 38.65 -16.23 13.42
CA PRO A 450 37.38 -16.34 14.16
C PRO A 450 37.34 -17.61 15.01
N GLN A 451 36.90 -17.45 16.26
CA GLN A 451 36.58 -18.50 17.21
C GLN A 451 35.06 -18.58 17.34
N THR A 452 34.48 -19.75 17.12
CA THR A 452 33.02 -19.97 17.15
C THR A 452 32.55 -20.33 18.56
N LEU A 453 31.53 -19.64 19.07
CA LEU A 453 30.90 -19.90 20.37
C LEU A 453 29.38 -19.95 20.24
N ASN A 454 28.73 -20.79 21.04
CA ASN A 454 27.26 -20.87 21.10
C ASN A 454 26.76 -20.03 22.27
N VAL A 455 25.96 -19.01 21.99
CA VAL A 455 25.51 -18.03 22.98
C VAL A 455 24.00 -17.97 23.06
N VAL A 456 23.48 -17.74 24.26
CA VAL A 456 22.04 -17.45 24.41
C VAL A 456 21.75 -16.08 23.81
N ILE A 457 20.69 -16.01 23.03
CA ILE A 457 20.17 -14.76 22.47
C ILE A 457 19.24 -14.13 23.50
N ASP A 458 19.62 -12.98 24.06
CA ASP A 458 18.90 -12.34 25.14
C ASP A 458 18.56 -10.87 24.86
N THR A 459 17.27 -10.60 24.68
CA THR A 459 16.73 -9.23 24.49
C THR A 459 16.61 -8.41 25.77
N SER A 460 16.85 -9.00 26.94
CA SER A 460 16.71 -8.34 28.25
C SER A 460 18.02 -7.77 28.81
N VAL A 461 19.18 -8.18 28.28
CA VAL A 461 20.51 -7.66 28.64
C VAL A 461 21.23 -7.07 27.42
N ALA A 462 22.16 -6.14 27.63
CA ALA A 462 22.80 -5.39 26.54
C ALA A 462 24.20 -5.91 26.16
N ASP A 463 24.94 -6.51 27.08
CA ASP A 463 26.33 -6.88 26.83
C ASP A 463 26.47 -8.32 26.33
N LEU A 464 27.41 -8.51 25.40
CA LEU A 464 27.99 -9.82 25.13
C LEU A 464 28.94 -10.17 26.28
N TRP A 465 28.86 -11.41 26.77
CA TRP A 465 29.90 -11.96 27.64
C TRP A 465 30.24 -13.40 27.25
N LEU A 466 31.53 -13.73 27.32
CA LEU A 466 32.09 -15.01 26.91
C LEU A 466 33.11 -15.51 27.94
N PRO A 467 33.19 -16.82 28.20
CA PRO A 467 34.20 -17.40 29.09
C PRO A 467 35.58 -17.27 28.44
N GLY A 468 36.51 -16.63 29.13
CA GLY A 468 37.87 -16.42 28.67
C GLY A 468 38.81 -17.58 28.98
N ARG A 469 40.03 -17.51 28.45
CA ARG A 469 41.11 -18.48 28.68
C ARG A 469 41.37 -18.81 30.17
N PHE A 470 41.20 -17.84 31.06
CA PHE A 470 41.44 -18.00 32.49
C PHE A 470 40.23 -18.54 33.28
N CYS A 471 39.09 -18.76 32.61
CA CYS A 471 37.86 -19.32 33.16
C CYS A 471 37.98 -20.86 33.31
N ALA A 472 38.89 -21.33 34.16
CA ALA A 472 39.26 -22.75 34.21
C ALA A 472 38.92 -23.48 35.52
N PHE A 473 38.66 -22.77 36.64
CA PHE A 473 38.62 -23.40 37.97
C PHE A 473 37.30 -23.24 38.75
N TYR A 474 36.49 -22.20 38.52
CA TYR A 474 35.24 -22.00 39.26
C TYR A 474 34.09 -21.62 38.30
N GLY A 475 33.09 -22.49 38.21
CA GLY A 475 31.80 -22.26 37.51
C GLY A 475 31.80 -22.31 35.98
N CYS A 476 32.96 -22.24 35.32
CA CYS A 476 33.03 -22.12 33.86
C CYS A 476 32.83 -23.45 33.09
N GLY A 477 32.83 -24.60 33.75
CA GLY A 477 32.44 -25.89 33.16
C GLY A 477 33.29 -26.38 31.98
N LYS A 478 32.71 -27.27 31.17
CA LYS A 478 33.28 -27.77 29.89
C LYS A 478 32.95 -26.85 28.69
N LYS A 479 32.81 -25.55 28.92
CA LYS A 479 32.40 -24.58 27.88
C LYS A 479 33.47 -24.40 26.83
N THR A 480 33.06 -24.01 25.62
CA THR A 480 33.95 -23.46 24.62
C THR A 480 34.40 -22.08 25.09
N ILE A 481 35.71 -21.90 25.26
CA ILE A 481 36.29 -20.65 25.77
C ILE A 481 36.78 -19.78 24.62
N TYR A 482 36.61 -18.47 24.80
CA TYR A 482 37.23 -17.45 23.98
C TYR A 482 38.70 -17.26 24.41
N ASP A 483 39.63 -17.68 23.54
CA ASP A 483 41.06 -17.53 23.76
C ASP A 483 41.58 -16.26 23.08
N SER A 484 41.66 -15.17 23.87
CA SER A 484 42.16 -13.88 23.39
C SER A 484 43.58 -13.92 22.84
N SER A 485 44.41 -14.89 23.25
CA SER A 485 45.79 -15.00 22.75
C SER A 485 45.88 -15.47 21.29
N LYS A 486 44.79 -16.02 20.74
CA LYS A 486 44.71 -16.45 19.34
C LYS A 486 44.24 -15.34 18.40
N SER A 487 43.67 -14.25 18.92
CA SER A 487 43.09 -13.19 18.10
C SER A 487 44.07 -12.04 17.85
N ARG A 488 44.29 -11.70 16.58
CA ARG A 488 45.09 -10.54 16.14
C ARG A 488 44.37 -9.20 16.33
N THR A 489 43.05 -9.23 16.47
CA THR A 489 42.20 -8.03 16.62
C THR A 489 41.83 -7.75 18.08
N PHE A 490 42.33 -8.57 19.02
CA PHE A 490 42.13 -8.43 20.45
C PHE A 490 42.81 -7.18 21.00
N THR A 491 42.08 -6.42 21.81
CA THR A 491 42.60 -5.35 22.66
C THR A 491 42.03 -5.50 24.07
N GLY A 492 42.90 -5.70 25.05
CA GLY A 492 42.51 -5.77 26.46
C GLY A 492 42.26 -4.38 27.07
N THR A 493 41.44 -4.34 28.12
CA THR A 493 41.26 -3.14 28.96
C THR A 493 41.42 -3.50 30.44
N ASP A 494 41.71 -2.50 31.27
CA ASP A 494 41.82 -2.66 32.74
C ASP A 494 40.45 -2.63 33.45
N LYS A 495 39.35 -2.47 32.71
CA LYS A 495 38.00 -2.35 33.27
C LYS A 495 37.48 -3.73 33.67
N THR A 496 37.31 -3.95 34.97
CA THR A 496 36.68 -5.15 35.54
C THR A 496 35.19 -4.92 35.75
N ILE A 497 34.38 -5.97 35.57
CA ILE A 497 32.94 -5.96 35.82
C ILE A 497 32.58 -7.23 36.59
N VAL A 498 31.71 -7.05 37.59
CA VAL A 498 31.04 -8.14 38.31
C VAL A 498 29.54 -7.90 38.19
N PHE A 499 28.80 -8.91 37.76
CA PHE A 499 27.35 -8.80 37.64
C PHE A 499 26.66 -10.13 37.92
N ASP A 500 25.45 -10.03 38.45
CA ASP A 500 24.58 -11.17 38.69
C ASP A 500 23.67 -11.41 37.48
N TYR A 501 23.62 -12.65 37.05
CA TYR A 501 22.63 -13.19 36.13
C TYR A 501 21.71 -14.13 36.92
N GLN A 502 20.48 -14.41 36.47
CA GLN A 502 19.49 -15.21 37.22
C GLN A 502 20.03 -16.53 37.78
N GLN A 503 21.00 -17.12 37.09
CA GLN A 503 21.64 -18.39 37.43
C GLN A 503 22.88 -18.20 38.32
N GLY A 504 23.49 -17.02 38.39
CA GLY A 504 24.54 -16.66 39.35
C GLY A 504 25.47 -15.54 38.86
N THR A 505 26.57 -15.31 39.57
CA THR A 505 27.49 -14.19 39.31
C THR A 505 28.55 -14.49 38.25
N VAL A 506 28.84 -13.51 37.41
CA VAL A 506 29.92 -13.49 36.41
C VAL A 506 30.96 -12.44 36.79
N TYR A 507 32.22 -12.83 36.80
CA TYR A 507 33.38 -11.96 37.03
C TYR A 507 34.20 -11.91 35.75
N GLY A 508 34.39 -10.71 35.20
CA GLY A 508 35.09 -10.54 33.92
C GLY A 508 35.81 -9.22 33.75
N THR A 509 36.56 -9.13 32.66
CA THR A 509 37.20 -7.90 32.18
C THR A 509 36.56 -7.47 30.88
N VAL A 510 36.42 -6.16 30.66
CA VAL A 510 35.98 -5.64 29.36
C VAL A 510 37.13 -5.76 28.38
N VAL A 511 36.86 -6.29 27.21
CA VAL A 511 37.82 -6.46 26.12
C VAL A 511 37.19 -6.02 24.81
N ILE A 512 38.03 -5.70 23.83
CA ILE A 512 37.61 -5.31 22.49
C ILE A 512 38.11 -6.36 21.51
N ASP A 513 37.22 -6.85 20.65
CA ASP A 513 37.61 -7.65 19.49
C ASP A 513 36.55 -7.57 18.39
N LYS A 514 36.85 -8.16 17.23
CA LYS A 514 35.92 -8.38 16.14
C LYS A 514 34.88 -9.44 16.56
N VAL A 515 33.61 -9.11 16.42
CA VAL A 515 32.48 -10.02 16.71
C VAL A 515 31.57 -10.08 15.50
N CYS A 516 31.30 -11.27 14.98
CA CYS A 516 30.48 -11.49 13.81
C CYS A 516 29.27 -12.38 14.10
N MET A 517 28.13 -12.04 13.49
CA MET A 517 26.93 -12.87 13.36
C MET A 517 26.65 -13.05 11.87
N GLN A 518 26.68 -14.29 11.39
CA GLN A 518 26.68 -14.58 9.94
C GLN A 518 27.76 -13.79 9.20
N SER A 519 27.39 -13.07 8.13
CA SER A 519 28.27 -12.21 7.33
C SER A 519 28.50 -10.81 7.93
N PHE A 520 27.82 -10.43 9.02
CA PHE A 520 27.97 -9.10 9.64
C PHE A 520 28.96 -9.10 10.80
N CYS A 521 29.92 -8.19 10.74
CA CYS A 521 30.97 -8.06 11.75
C CYS A 521 31.03 -6.65 12.36
N SER A 522 30.96 -6.59 13.69
CA SER A 522 31.40 -5.42 14.46
C SER A 522 32.91 -5.53 14.65
N GLU A 523 33.67 -4.72 13.92
CA GLU A 523 35.15 -4.79 13.89
C GLU A 523 35.80 -4.42 15.23
N LYS A 524 35.11 -3.63 16.07
CA LYS A 524 35.58 -3.20 17.40
C LYS A 524 34.43 -3.31 18.40
N GLN A 525 34.09 -4.53 18.79
CA GLN A 525 33.04 -4.78 19.76
C GLN A 525 33.64 -4.85 21.17
N ASN A 526 33.13 -4.02 22.09
CA ASN A 526 33.35 -4.21 23.53
C ASN A 526 32.49 -5.36 24.04
N PHE A 527 33.08 -6.28 24.81
CA PHE A 527 32.37 -7.37 25.48
C PHE A 527 33.11 -7.82 26.74
N ILE A 528 32.44 -8.61 27.58
CA ILE A 528 33.00 -9.07 28.85
C ILE A 528 33.66 -10.44 28.66
N GLN A 529 34.97 -10.52 28.88
CA GLN A 529 35.70 -11.78 28.97
C GLN A 529 35.66 -12.27 30.42
N ALA A 530 34.83 -13.27 30.71
CA ALA A 530 34.70 -13.84 32.04
C ALA A 530 35.93 -14.66 32.42
N TYR A 531 36.52 -14.40 33.59
CA TYR A 531 37.60 -15.23 34.16
C TYR A 531 37.10 -16.14 35.28
N GLN A 532 35.89 -15.89 35.80
CA GLN A 532 35.26 -16.72 36.81
C GLN A 532 33.74 -16.58 36.74
N THR A 533 33.03 -17.68 36.95
CA THR A 533 31.57 -17.69 37.14
C THR A 533 31.22 -18.51 38.38
N THR A 534 29.98 -18.41 38.84
CA THR A 534 29.47 -19.28 39.93
C THR A 534 29.18 -20.71 39.42
N TYR A 535 29.15 -21.69 40.33
CA TYR A 535 29.01 -23.12 39.98
C TYR A 535 27.77 -23.44 39.13
N ASN A 536 26.71 -22.64 39.23
CA ASN A 536 25.48 -22.83 38.49
C ASN A 536 25.63 -22.70 36.96
N PHE A 537 26.70 -22.06 36.47
CA PHE A 537 27.02 -22.02 35.03
C PHE A 537 27.74 -23.29 34.53
N TRP A 538 28.08 -24.23 35.41
CA TRP A 538 28.89 -25.40 35.06
C TRP A 538 28.16 -26.35 34.09
N GLU A 539 26.85 -26.52 34.27
CA GLU A 539 26.03 -27.53 33.57
C GLU A 539 25.12 -26.97 32.47
N ILE A 540 25.12 -25.65 32.25
CA ILE A 540 24.28 -25.04 31.21
C ILE A 540 24.82 -25.35 29.80
N PRO A 541 23.93 -25.53 28.80
CA PRO A 541 24.30 -26.00 27.46
C PRO A 541 24.97 -24.98 26.52
N TYR A 542 25.16 -23.74 26.96
CA TYR A 542 25.71 -22.66 26.14
C TYR A 542 26.99 -22.08 26.74
N ASP A 543 27.78 -21.45 25.89
CA ASP A 543 29.10 -20.91 26.21
C ASP A 543 29.00 -19.53 26.87
N GLY A 544 28.13 -18.65 26.37
CA GLY A 544 27.95 -17.29 26.90
C GLY A 544 26.61 -16.65 26.53
N VAL A 545 26.49 -15.33 26.65
CA VAL A 545 25.24 -14.60 26.34
C VAL A 545 25.53 -13.49 25.35
N LEU A 546 24.70 -13.37 24.32
CA LEU A 546 24.64 -12.24 23.40
C LEU A 546 23.47 -11.32 23.80
N GLY A 547 23.80 -10.22 24.48
CA GLY A 547 22.84 -9.19 24.82
C GLY A 547 22.42 -8.33 23.62
N LEU A 548 21.10 -8.16 23.46
CA LEU A 548 20.47 -7.38 22.39
C LEU A 548 19.68 -6.16 22.89
N ALA A 549 19.62 -5.92 24.19
CA ALA A 549 18.95 -4.75 24.77
C ALA A 549 19.70 -3.45 24.46
N PRO A 550 19.02 -2.29 24.38
CA PRO A 550 19.64 -1.00 24.14
C PRO A 550 20.76 -0.65 25.15
N SER A 551 21.75 0.10 24.65
CA SER A 551 23.01 0.41 25.34
C SER A 551 22.90 1.06 26.74
N PRO A 552 21.84 1.80 27.14
CA PRO A 552 21.76 2.36 28.50
C PRO A 552 21.77 1.32 29.63
N TYR A 553 21.51 0.04 29.33
CA TYR A 553 21.62 -1.09 30.28
C TYR A 553 22.92 -1.88 30.13
N SER A 554 23.84 -1.40 29.29
CA SER A 554 25.17 -1.98 29.17
C SER A 554 25.99 -1.71 30.44
N LEU A 555 26.46 -2.78 31.07
CA LEU A 555 27.48 -2.79 32.12
C LEU A 555 28.81 -2.26 31.59
N THR A 556 29.13 -2.57 30.32
CA THR A 556 30.31 -2.00 29.66
C THR A 556 30.15 -0.51 29.36
N ARG A 557 28.91 0.02 29.37
CA ARG A 557 28.50 1.37 28.90
C ARG A 557 28.76 1.58 27.41
N GLU A 558 28.88 0.48 26.67
CA GLU A 558 29.17 0.47 25.25
C GLU A 558 27.97 -0.06 24.47
N LYS A 559 28.01 0.13 23.15
CA LYS A 559 26.95 -0.35 22.27
C LYS A 559 27.03 -1.87 22.09
N ASN A 560 25.88 -2.52 22.09
CA ASN A 560 25.77 -3.95 21.78
C ASN A 560 26.10 -4.23 20.30
N VAL A 561 26.22 -5.52 19.95
CA VAL A 561 26.65 -5.95 18.62
C VAL A 561 25.74 -5.42 17.51
N ILE A 562 24.42 -5.63 17.58
CA ILE A 562 23.53 -5.19 16.48
C ILE A 562 23.42 -3.67 16.42
N THR A 563 23.57 -2.95 17.54
CA THR A 563 23.59 -1.48 17.56
C THR A 563 24.81 -0.95 16.81
N ASN A 564 25.98 -1.59 16.99
CA ASN A 564 27.18 -1.27 16.22
C ASN A 564 27.01 -1.59 14.74
N LEU A 565 26.41 -2.75 14.39
CA LEU A 565 26.11 -3.13 13.01
C LEU A 565 25.10 -2.18 12.33
N ALA A 566 24.07 -1.74 13.05
CA ALA A 566 23.11 -0.77 12.54
C ALA A 566 23.78 0.59 12.25
N GLN A 567 24.72 1.00 13.11
CA GLN A 567 25.42 2.28 12.96
C GLN A 567 26.56 2.27 11.95
N SER A 568 27.14 1.10 11.65
CA SER A 568 28.09 0.97 10.54
C SER A 568 27.43 1.11 9.17
N GLY A 569 26.08 1.14 9.09
CA GLY A 569 25.35 1.19 7.83
C GLY A 569 25.41 -0.12 7.04
N THR A 570 25.81 -1.22 7.69
CA THR A 570 25.95 -2.53 7.06
C THR A 570 24.64 -3.30 6.98
N LEU A 571 23.63 -2.90 7.77
CA LEU A 571 22.30 -3.51 7.75
C LEU A 571 21.38 -2.78 6.77
N ASN A 572 20.54 -3.52 6.05
CA ASN A 572 19.53 -2.99 5.13
C ASN A 572 18.51 -2.10 5.86
N GLN A 573 18.06 -2.54 7.03
CA GLN A 573 17.27 -1.76 7.97
C GLN A 573 17.85 -1.90 9.38
N SER A 574 17.78 -0.85 10.20
CA SER A 574 18.18 -0.93 11.62
C SER A 574 17.12 -1.64 12.46
N ILE A 575 16.74 -2.85 12.07
CA ILE A 575 15.77 -3.70 12.77
C ILE A 575 16.32 -5.12 12.90
N PHE A 576 15.81 -5.85 13.89
CA PHE A 576 15.95 -7.29 13.94
C PHE A 576 14.66 -7.94 14.41
N THR A 577 14.37 -9.14 13.91
CA THR A 577 13.16 -9.90 14.20
C THR A 577 13.53 -11.23 14.83
N ILE A 578 12.85 -11.60 15.92
CA ILE A 578 12.96 -12.93 16.53
C ILE A 578 11.63 -13.64 16.36
N TRP A 579 11.68 -14.83 15.77
CA TRP A 579 10.56 -15.76 15.65
C TRP A 579 10.90 -17.08 16.35
N LYS A 580 9.95 -17.66 17.09
CA LYS A 580 10.06 -19.02 17.64
C LYS A 580 8.97 -19.93 17.04
N ALA A 581 9.37 -21.15 16.70
CA ALA A 581 8.48 -22.15 16.14
C ALA A 581 7.48 -22.68 17.20
N LYS A 582 6.25 -22.94 16.77
CA LYS A 582 5.21 -23.58 17.61
C LYS A 582 5.43 -25.10 17.66
N LYS A 583 6.44 -25.53 18.41
CA LYS A 583 6.75 -26.96 18.60
C LYS A 583 6.40 -27.42 20.02
N PRO A 584 5.97 -28.69 20.18
CA PRO A 584 5.85 -29.33 21.48
C PRO A 584 7.20 -29.37 22.19
N TRP A 585 7.19 -29.35 23.51
CA TRP A 585 8.40 -29.48 24.32
C TRP A 585 9.08 -30.84 24.04
N SER A 586 10.30 -30.80 23.56
CA SER A 586 11.15 -31.96 23.25
C SER A 586 12.29 -32.10 24.26
N THR A 587 12.72 -33.33 24.54
CA THR A 587 13.91 -33.60 25.35
C THR A 587 15.17 -33.79 24.50
N SER A 588 15.09 -33.60 23.18
CA SER A 588 16.24 -33.76 22.26
C SER A 588 17.25 -32.61 22.39
N LYS A 589 18.54 -32.95 22.34
CA LYS A 589 19.62 -31.96 22.24
C LYS A 589 19.70 -31.40 20.83
N LYS A 590 19.76 -30.06 20.71
CA LYS A 590 19.87 -29.29 19.46
C LYS A 590 18.76 -29.57 18.45
N GLU A 591 17.60 -28.95 18.66
CA GLU A 591 16.55 -28.86 17.64
C GLU A 591 16.41 -27.42 17.14
N GLU A 592 16.20 -27.23 15.83
CA GLU A 592 15.87 -25.91 15.28
C GLU A 592 14.58 -25.38 15.89
N SER A 593 14.64 -24.21 16.52
CA SER A 593 13.56 -23.67 17.35
C SER A 593 13.10 -22.26 16.97
N GLY A 594 13.83 -21.58 16.09
CA GLY A 594 13.47 -20.24 15.65
C GLY A 594 14.45 -19.62 14.68
N LEU A 595 14.23 -18.34 14.39
CA LEU A 595 15.05 -17.55 13.50
C LEU A 595 15.28 -16.15 14.07
N LEU A 596 16.54 -15.70 14.06
CA LEU A 596 16.93 -14.31 14.22
C LEU A 596 17.20 -13.72 12.84
N THR A 597 16.34 -12.82 12.38
CA THR A 597 16.56 -12.05 11.15
C THR A 597 17.15 -10.69 11.50
N ILE A 598 18.32 -10.38 10.95
CA ILE A 598 19.08 -9.15 11.18
C ILE A 598 19.01 -8.31 9.92
N GLY A 599 18.64 -7.04 10.04
CA GLY A 599 18.62 -6.13 8.89
C GLY A 599 17.32 -6.09 8.11
N ASP A 600 16.31 -6.90 8.48
CA ASP A 600 14.96 -6.85 7.91
C ASP A 600 13.91 -7.46 8.86
N TYR A 601 12.67 -7.30 8.45
CA TYR A 601 11.49 -7.97 8.97
C TYR A 601 11.44 -9.43 8.46
N ASP A 602 11.14 -10.39 9.33
CA ASP A 602 10.99 -11.80 8.91
C ASP A 602 9.67 -12.00 8.15
N ARG A 603 9.73 -11.93 6.82
CA ARG A 603 8.56 -12.08 5.93
C ARG A 603 8.07 -13.51 5.79
N MET A 604 8.87 -14.49 6.21
CA MET A 604 8.54 -15.90 6.01
C MET A 604 7.66 -16.40 7.15
N HIS A 605 7.98 -16.03 8.38
CA HIS A 605 7.32 -16.60 9.55
C HIS A 605 6.30 -15.67 10.22
N CYS A 606 6.19 -14.43 9.76
CA CYS A 606 5.46 -13.39 10.46
C CYS A 606 4.39 -12.72 9.61
N SER A 607 3.23 -12.44 10.20
CA SER A 607 2.14 -11.69 9.58
C SER A 607 2.54 -10.26 9.26
N SER A 608 2.25 -9.77 8.06
CA SER A 608 2.51 -8.37 7.67
C SER A 608 1.80 -7.33 8.56
N PHE A 609 0.89 -7.77 9.44
CA PHE A 609 0.21 -6.94 10.43
C PHE A 609 0.89 -7.07 11.80
N CYS A 610 1.49 -5.97 12.25
CA CYS A 610 2.19 -5.89 13.54
C CYS A 610 1.60 -4.77 14.39
N THR A 611 1.34 -5.05 15.66
CA THR A 611 1.01 -4.01 16.64
C THR A 611 2.31 -3.45 17.21
N TYR A 612 2.62 -2.17 16.92
CA TYR A 612 3.81 -1.50 17.45
C TYR A 612 3.53 -0.76 18.76
N ARG A 613 4.51 -0.79 19.66
CA ARG A 613 4.51 -0.03 20.91
C ARG A 613 5.79 0.77 21.08
N PRO A 614 5.73 2.02 21.55
CA PRO A 614 6.92 2.77 21.95
C PRO A 614 7.73 1.94 22.94
N SER A 615 9.04 1.84 22.69
CA SER A 615 9.96 1.15 23.58
C SER A 615 10.58 2.12 24.58
N GLY A 616 10.79 1.67 25.81
CA GLY A 616 11.54 2.43 26.82
C GLY A 616 12.98 2.73 26.40
N TYR A 617 13.61 3.70 27.08
CA TYR A 617 14.91 4.25 26.67
C TYR A 617 16.09 3.27 26.84
N GLY A 618 15.92 2.18 27.59
CA GLY A 618 17.03 1.29 27.89
C GLY A 618 16.75 -0.21 27.79
N ARG A 619 15.49 -0.66 27.76
CA ARG A 619 15.15 -2.05 27.46
C ARG A 619 14.16 -2.08 26.29
N TRP A 620 13.91 -3.28 25.77
CA TRP A 620 12.80 -3.53 24.87
C TRP A 620 11.50 -3.68 25.66
N ASP A 621 11.13 -2.60 26.36
CA ASP A 621 9.99 -2.53 27.28
C ASP A 621 8.86 -1.63 26.77
N PHE A 622 7.63 -2.00 27.08
CA PHE A 622 6.40 -1.28 26.73
C PHE A 622 5.40 -1.35 27.88
N ARG A 623 4.36 -0.50 27.86
CA ARG A 623 3.37 -0.45 28.93
C ARG A 623 2.12 -1.26 28.64
N ILE A 624 1.60 -1.90 29.68
CA ILE A 624 0.25 -2.47 29.69
C ILE A 624 -0.56 -1.87 30.84
N ASN A 625 -1.88 -1.84 30.66
CA ASN A 625 -2.83 -1.23 31.57
C ASN A 625 -3.65 -2.30 32.31
N GLY A 626 -3.53 -3.57 31.93
CA GLY A 626 -4.17 -4.67 32.64
C GLY A 626 -4.02 -6.01 31.95
N ILE A 627 -4.45 -7.07 32.64
CA ILE A 627 -4.46 -8.45 32.15
C ILE A 627 -5.82 -9.07 32.44
N SER A 628 -6.32 -9.87 31.49
CA SER A 628 -7.57 -10.61 31.63
C SER A 628 -7.44 -12.04 31.12
N VAL A 629 -8.21 -12.96 31.71
CA VAL A 629 -8.33 -14.36 31.24
C VAL A 629 -9.74 -14.55 30.71
N GLY A 630 -9.90 -15.07 29.50
CA GLY A 630 -11.22 -15.24 28.87
C GLY A 630 -11.56 -14.10 27.91
N GLN A 631 -12.72 -13.46 28.05
CA GLN A 631 -13.06 -12.33 27.19
C GLN A 631 -12.22 -11.08 27.54
N PRO A 632 -11.79 -10.29 26.54
CA PRO A 632 -11.03 -9.07 26.78
C PRO A 632 -11.93 -8.06 27.49
N SER A 633 -11.70 -7.85 28.78
CA SER A 633 -12.31 -6.74 29.50
C SER A 633 -11.47 -5.49 29.22
N LEU A 634 -11.86 -4.70 28.22
CA LEU A 634 -11.36 -3.32 28.09
C LEU A 634 -11.92 -2.49 29.26
N TRP A 635 -11.27 -2.55 30.41
CA TRP A 635 -11.63 -1.73 31.57
C TRP A 635 -11.34 -0.26 31.25
N LYS A 636 -12.33 0.48 30.73
CA LYS A 636 -12.34 1.95 30.82
C LYS A 636 -12.63 2.32 32.26
N ARG A 637 -11.59 2.45 33.10
CA ARG A 637 -11.73 3.21 34.34
C ARG A 637 -11.80 4.69 33.96
N ASN A 638 -12.91 5.35 34.28
CA ASN A 638 -12.98 6.81 34.37
C ASN A 638 -11.91 7.27 35.37
N LEU A 639 -10.80 7.82 34.88
CA LEU A 639 -9.73 8.37 35.72
C LEU A 639 -9.88 9.89 35.76
N THR A 640 -10.71 10.36 36.69
CA THR A 640 -10.62 11.72 37.21
C THR A 640 -9.35 11.83 38.08
N ASN A 641 -8.56 12.88 37.83
CA ASN A 641 -7.33 13.26 38.52
C ASN A 641 -7.21 12.77 39.98
N ALA A 642 -6.22 11.88 40.24
CA ALA A 642 -5.40 11.78 41.47
C ALA A 642 -4.72 10.40 41.71
N GLN A 643 -4.60 9.49 40.73
CA GLN A 643 -3.79 8.26 40.90
C GLN A 643 -2.98 7.93 39.65
N TYR A 644 -1.75 8.44 39.61
CA TYR A 644 -0.73 8.15 38.59
C TYR A 644 -0.02 6.81 38.87
N TYR A 645 -0.75 5.75 39.24
CA TYR A 645 -0.18 4.46 39.61
C TYR A 645 -0.92 3.28 38.95
N SER A 646 -0.12 2.38 38.35
CA SER A 646 -0.41 1.05 37.79
C SER A 646 -0.67 0.90 36.28
N ALA A 647 0.07 1.61 35.43
CA ALA A 647 0.53 0.94 34.20
C ALA A 647 1.68 0.00 34.60
N TYR A 648 1.66 -1.23 34.11
CA TYR A 648 2.75 -2.18 34.35
C TYR A 648 3.79 -2.05 33.23
N ASP A 649 5.07 -2.00 33.60
CA ASP A 649 6.17 -2.05 32.64
C ASP A 649 6.39 -3.52 32.21
N CYS A 650 6.40 -3.79 30.90
CA CYS A 650 6.55 -5.11 30.32
C CYS A 650 7.76 -5.16 29.41
N ALA A 651 8.71 -6.07 29.65
CA ALA A 651 9.82 -6.31 28.74
C ALA A 651 9.69 -7.66 28.04
N THR A 652 10.22 -7.79 26.83
CA THR A 652 10.34 -9.09 26.16
C THR A 652 11.71 -9.72 26.44
N SER A 653 11.73 -11.03 26.73
CA SER A 653 12.97 -11.78 26.94
C SER A 653 12.97 -13.07 26.12
N SER A 654 13.79 -13.11 25.08
CA SER A 654 13.98 -14.31 24.23
C SER A 654 14.69 -15.47 24.94
N SER A 655 15.26 -15.22 26.13
CA SER A 655 15.96 -16.21 26.96
C SER A 655 15.10 -16.76 28.11
N SER A 656 13.91 -16.19 28.36
CA SER A 656 13.01 -16.64 29.43
C SER A 656 12.04 -17.73 28.91
N PRO A 657 12.01 -18.93 29.51
CA PRO A 657 11.04 -19.98 29.14
C PRO A 657 9.62 -19.69 29.67
N PHE A 658 9.46 -18.75 30.60
CA PHE A 658 8.19 -18.40 31.23
C PHE A 658 7.80 -16.94 30.97
N ILE A 659 6.51 -16.64 31.06
CA ILE A 659 6.03 -15.30 31.35
C ILE A 659 6.17 -15.05 32.85
N LEU A 660 6.97 -14.07 33.23
CA LEU A 660 7.14 -13.66 34.63
C LEU A 660 6.24 -12.45 34.91
N GLY A 661 5.57 -12.43 36.06
CA GLY A 661 4.70 -11.31 36.43
C GLY A 661 4.48 -11.15 37.93
N PRO A 662 3.80 -10.09 38.38
CA PRO A 662 3.57 -9.85 39.80
C PRO A 662 2.80 -11.01 40.44
N SER A 663 3.25 -11.44 41.62
CA SER A 663 2.73 -12.63 42.31
C SER A 663 1.19 -12.66 42.41
N LYS A 664 0.56 -11.51 42.70
CA LYS A 664 -0.90 -11.39 42.80
C LYS A 664 -1.60 -11.66 41.46
N GLU A 665 -1.06 -11.18 40.35
CA GLU A 665 -1.67 -11.36 39.03
C GLU A 665 -1.44 -12.77 38.49
N ILE A 666 -0.24 -13.34 38.68
CA ILE A 666 0.05 -14.73 38.32
C ILE A 666 -0.87 -15.70 39.07
N MET A 667 -1.10 -15.48 40.37
CA MET A 667 -2.05 -16.28 41.15
C MET A 667 -3.49 -16.11 40.65
N ARG A 668 -3.89 -14.93 40.16
CA ARG A 668 -5.21 -14.73 39.56
C ARG A 668 -5.34 -15.48 38.25
N ILE A 669 -4.36 -15.39 37.36
CA ILE A 669 -4.34 -16.12 36.09
C ILE A 669 -4.43 -17.62 36.36
N ALA A 670 -3.57 -18.14 37.24
CA ALA A 670 -3.56 -19.55 37.61
C ALA A 670 -4.92 -20.01 38.18
N ARG A 671 -5.55 -19.21 39.04
CA ARG A 671 -6.88 -19.53 39.60
C ARG A 671 -7.96 -19.53 38.52
N SER A 672 -7.96 -18.55 37.63
CA SER A 672 -8.92 -18.47 36.51
C SER A 672 -8.79 -19.63 35.54
N LEU A 673 -7.56 -20.12 35.35
CA LEU A 673 -7.25 -21.31 34.53
C LEU A 673 -7.36 -22.62 35.31
N LYS A 674 -7.79 -22.59 36.59
CA LYS A 674 -7.91 -23.78 37.47
C LYS A 674 -6.60 -24.55 37.67
N ALA A 675 -5.45 -23.89 37.51
CA ALA A 675 -4.14 -24.49 37.73
C ALA A 675 -3.83 -24.65 39.23
N LYS A 676 -3.13 -25.73 39.58
CA LYS A 676 -2.70 -26.06 40.95
C LYS A 676 -1.25 -25.66 41.17
N TYR A 677 -0.98 -24.88 42.21
CA TYR A 677 0.39 -24.50 42.56
C TYR A 677 1.10 -25.61 43.33
N ASN A 678 2.31 -25.97 42.90
CA ASN A 678 3.19 -26.84 43.66
C ASN A 678 4.27 -26.00 44.36
N PRO A 679 4.26 -25.91 45.71
CA PRO A 679 5.22 -25.08 46.44
C PRO A 679 6.65 -25.62 46.42
N LEU A 680 6.85 -26.93 46.17
CA LEU A 680 8.17 -27.54 46.12
C LEU A 680 8.93 -27.11 44.85
N TYR A 681 8.24 -27.12 43.72
CA TYR A 681 8.83 -26.75 42.41
C TYR A 681 8.55 -25.30 42.01
N LYS A 682 7.70 -24.58 42.77
CA LYS A 682 7.23 -23.22 42.47
C LYS A 682 6.60 -23.07 41.08
N LEU A 683 5.96 -24.14 40.58
CA LEU A 683 5.31 -24.20 39.27
C LEU A 683 3.81 -24.46 39.42
N PHE A 684 3.04 -24.07 38.39
CA PHE A 684 1.61 -24.33 38.31
C PHE A 684 1.33 -25.49 37.34
N TYR A 685 0.48 -26.41 37.77
CA TYR A 685 0.14 -27.65 37.07
C TYR A 685 -1.31 -27.59 36.63
N ILE A 686 -1.60 -28.14 35.46
CA ILE A 686 -2.97 -28.34 35.00
C ILE A 686 -3.15 -29.76 34.47
N ASN A 687 -4.38 -30.25 34.45
CA ASN A 687 -4.68 -31.49 33.77
C ASN A 687 -4.47 -31.28 32.26
N CYS A 688 -3.68 -32.14 31.62
CA CYS A 688 -3.42 -32.05 30.19
C CYS A 688 -4.69 -32.15 29.33
N ASP A 689 -5.70 -32.87 29.81
CA ASP A 689 -6.98 -32.99 29.10
C ASP A 689 -7.76 -31.66 29.06
N ASP A 690 -7.50 -30.75 30.00
CA ASP A 690 -8.20 -29.47 30.09
C ASP A 690 -7.65 -28.43 29.10
N GLU A 691 -6.50 -28.69 28.43
CA GLU A 691 -5.79 -27.74 27.56
C GLU A 691 -6.70 -27.08 26.52
N LYS A 692 -7.56 -27.87 25.86
CA LYS A 692 -8.48 -27.39 24.82
C LYS A 692 -9.62 -26.50 25.34
N THR A 693 -9.84 -26.50 26.65
CA THR A 693 -10.90 -25.71 27.32
C THR A 693 -10.36 -24.47 28.01
N LEU A 694 -9.04 -24.27 27.96
CA LEU A 694 -8.41 -23.12 28.59
C LEU A 694 -8.69 -21.84 27.80
N MET A 695 -8.78 -20.76 28.56
CA MET A 695 -9.10 -19.44 28.05
C MET A 695 -7.83 -18.65 27.71
N PRO A 696 -7.78 -17.92 26.60
CA PRO A 696 -6.65 -17.03 26.30
C PRO A 696 -6.37 -16.03 27.43
N VAL A 697 -5.09 -15.68 27.59
CA VAL A 697 -4.64 -14.63 28.52
C VAL A 697 -4.32 -13.38 27.72
N TRP A 698 -5.03 -12.29 27.99
CA TRP A 698 -4.91 -11.02 27.28
C TRP A 698 -4.04 -10.03 28.04
N PHE A 699 -3.08 -9.45 27.34
CA PHE A 699 -2.27 -8.32 27.79
C PHE A 699 -2.82 -7.05 27.16
N ASN A 700 -3.44 -6.19 27.96
CA ASN A 700 -4.12 -4.99 27.49
C ASN A 700 -3.12 -3.82 27.44
N ALA A 701 -2.61 -3.51 26.25
CA ALA A 701 -1.66 -2.43 26.00
C ALA A 701 -2.40 -1.21 25.45
N GLU A 702 -2.82 -0.30 26.34
CA GLU A 702 -3.57 0.92 26.05
C GLU A 702 -4.87 0.67 25.26
N ASP A 703 -4.81 0.75 23.93
CA ASP A 703 -5.91 0.65 22.96
C ASP A 703 -6.09 -0.75 22.36
N VAL A 704 -5.17 -1.68 22.60
CA VAL A 704 -5.19 -3.04 22.03
C VAL A 704 -5.06 -4.10 23.11
N ALA A 705 -5.85 -5.17 22.99
CA ALA A 705 -5.71 -6.37 23.79
C ALA A 705 -4.93 -7.43 22.99
N LEU A 706 -3.80 -7.89 23.53
CA LEU A 706 -2.90 -8.85 22.89
C LEU A 706 -3.05 -10.24 23.55
N PRO A 707 -3.68 -11.23 22.90
CA PRO A 707 -3.91 -12.54 23.48
C PRO A 707 -2.68 -13.45 23.38
N ILE A 708 -2.46 -14.26 24.41
CA ILE A 708 -1.69 -15.50 24.34
C ILE A 708 -2.66 -16.66 24.46
N ASN A 709 -2.68 -17.49 23.43
CA ASN A 709 -3.55 -18.65 23.37
C ASN A 709 -3.00 -19.82 24.20
N PRO A 710 -3.86 -20.74 24.66
CA PRO A 710 -3.47 -21.90 25.47
C PRO A 710 -2.29 -22.70 24.94
N GLU A 711 -2.26 -22.97 23.64
CA GLU A 711 -1.21 -23.77 23.00
C GLU A 711 0.19 -23.16 23.16
N ASN A 712 0.29 -21.86 23.44
CA ASN A 712 1.56 -21.16 23.57
C ASN A 712 2.01 -21.03 25.03
N TYR A 713 1.09 -21.09 26.02
CA TYR A 713 1.44 -21.00 27.44
C TYR A 713 1.34 -22.31 28.22
N ILE A 714 1.05 -23.43 27.55
CA ILE A 714 1.10 -24.77 28.15
C ILE A 714 2.39 -25.48 27.78
N ILE A 715 3.16 -25.87 28.80
CA ILE A 715 4.38 -26.67 28.66
C ILE A 715 4.04 -28.12 29.01
N ARG A 716 4.10 -29.00 28.02
CA ARG A 716 3.82 -30.44 28.21
C ARG A 716 5.11 -31.23 28.33
N ILE A 717 5.35 -31.84 29.50
CA ILE A 717 6.49 -32.73 29.75
C ILE A 717 5.94 -34.12 30.03
N ALA A 718 6.01 -35.00 29.02
CA ALA A 718 5.34 -36.30 29.04
C ALA A 718 3.82 -36.15 29.32
N ASP A 719 3.34 -36.70 30.45
CA ASP A 719 1.94 -36.64 30.88
C ASP A 719 1.65 -35.49 31.87
N VAL A 720 2.62 -34.58 32.06
CA VAL A 720 2.50 -33.44 32.97
C VAL A 720 2.37 -32.15 32.17
N CYS A 721 1.30 -31.39 32.41
CA CYS A 721 1.09 -30.07 31.80
C CYS A 721 1.32 -28.97 32.83
N LEU A 722 2.21 -28.06 32.48
CA LEU A 722 2.63 -26.93 33.29
C LEU A 722 2.13 -25.64 32.64
N LEU A 723 1.73 -24.68 33.48
CA LEU A 723 1.44 -23.33 33.05
C LEU A 723 2.76 -22.55 32.92
N ALA A 724 3.02 -21.95 31.76
CA ALA A 724 4.21 -21.17 31.45
C ALA A 724 4.21 -19.76 32.08
N PHE A 725 3.69 -19.64 33.31
CA PHE A 725 3.59 -18.40 34.06
C PHE A 725 4.24 -18.57 35.44
N GLN A 726 5.09 -17.62 35.83
CA GLN A 726 5.80 -17.67 37.11
C GLN A 726 5.81 -16.29 37.78
N THR A 727 5.90 -16.29 39.11
CA THR A 727 6.00 -15.04 39.87
C THR A 727 7.37 -14.40 39.64
N ASN A 728 7.39 -13.14 39.24
CA ASN A 728 8.61 -12.34 39.17
C ASN A 728 9.09 -12.04 40.59
N THR A 729 10.28 -12.53 40.94
CA THR A 729 10.92 -12.33 42.26
C THR A 729 12.14 -11.41 42.19
N GLU A 730 12.44 -10.88 41.02
CA GLU A 730 13.63 -10.07 40.75
C GLU A 730 13.24 -8.61 40.53
N GLY A 731 14.14 -7.67 40.90
CA GLY A 731 13.92 -6.25 40.62
C GLY A 731 14.00 -5.98 39.11
N GLY A 732 13.01 -5.30 38.54
CA GLY A 732 12.93 -5.12 37.09
C GLY A 732 11.55 -4.67 36.60
N PRO A 733 11.22 -4.86 35.29
CA PRO A 733 9.87 -4.62 34.78
C PRO A 733 8.87 -5.52 35.52
N ASP A 734 7.64 -5.04 35.65
CA ASP A 734 6.58 -5.81 36.31
C ASP A 734 6.35 -7.15 35.61
N TRP A 735 6.39 -7.16 34.28
CA TRP A 735 6.27 -8.36 33.45
C TRP A 735 7.50 -8.60 32.58
N VAL A 736 7.88 -9.88 32.46
CA VAL A 736 8.85 -10.36 31.47
C VAL A 736 8.14 -11.36 30.59
N LEU A 737 7.96 -11.01 29.32
CA LEU A 737 7.25 -11.82 28.31
C LEU A 737 8.26 -12.74 27.64
N GLY A 738 8.26 -13.99 28.09
CA GLY A 738 9.16 -15.04 27.60
C GLY A 738 8.63 -15.81 26.40
N GLU A 739 9.11 -17.04 26.23
CA GLU A 739 8.85 -17.92 25.10
C GLU A 739 7.38 -18.02 24.65
N PRO A 740 6.36 -18.13 25.54
CA PRO A 740 4.96 -18.12 25.11
C PRO A 740 4.59 -16.93 24.23
N TRP A 741 5.18 -15.77 24.50
CA TRP A 741 5.01 -14.55 23.71
C TRP A 741 5.65 -14.65 22.34
N PHE A 742 6.87 -15.18 22.25
CA PHE A 742 7.60 -15.36 20.99
C PHE A 742 7.05 -16.51 20.12
N LYS A 743 6.26 -17.43 20.70
CA LYS A 743 5.48 -18.44 19.96
C LYS A 743 4.19 -17.86 19.39
N GLN A 744 3.51 -16.99 20.14
CA GLN A 744 2.32 -16.29 19.65
C GLN A 744 2.68 -15.25 18.59
N TYR A 745 3.76 -14.48 18.81
CA TYR A 745 4.14 -13.33 18.02
C TYR A 745 5.58 -13.42 17.54
N CYS A 746 5.81 -13.03 16.29
CA CYS A 746 7.10 -12.51 15.89
C CYS A 746 7.34 -11.15 16.53
N VAL A 747 8.49 -11.01 17.19
CA VAL A 747 8.83 -9.80 17.91
C VAL A 747 9.86 -9.00 17.10
N VAL A 748 9.43 -7.86 16.59
CA VAL A 748 10.22 -6.94 15.76
C VAL A 748 10.81 -5.85 16.64
N HIS A 749 12.13 -5.67 16.60
CA HIS A 749 12.86 -4.69 17.40
C HIS A 749 13.40 -3.61 16.46
N ASP A 750 12.80 -2.41 16.52
CA ASP A 750 13.14 -1.29 15.64
C ASP A 750 14.04 -0.29 16.37
N LEU A 751 15.33 -0.31 16.03
CA LEU A 751 16.36 0.49 16.69
C LEU A 751 16.23 1.98 16.33
N ASN A 752 15.79 2.29 15.11
CA ASN A 752 15.68 3.67 14.62
C ASN A 752 14.44 4.36 15.19
N ALA A 753 13.29 3.72 15.10
CA ALA A 753 12.02 4.29 15.56
C ALA A 753 11.76 4.05 17.05
N ARG A 754 12.62 3.28 17.73
CA ARG A 754 12.52 2.95 19.17
C ARG A 754 11.16 2.39 19.54
N ARG A 755 10.80 1.30 18.89
CA ARG A 755 9.53 0.61 19.08
C ARG A 755 9.71 -0.88 18.96
N ILE A 756 8.80 -1.60 19.61
CA ILE A 756 8.69 -3.05 19.52
C ILE A 756 7.40 -3.40 18.79
N GLY A 757 7.46 -4.34 17.85
CA GLY A 757 6.32 -4.80 17.06
C GLY A 757 5.94 -6.24 17.40
N PHE A 758 4.63 -6.50 17.54
CA PHE A 758 4.06 -7.83 17.77
C PHE A 758 3.24 -8.24 16.55
N CYS A 759 3.80 -9.12 15.72
CA CYS A 759 3.15 -9.62 14.51
C CYS A 759 2.73 -11.07 14.75
N ALA A 760 1.54 -11.48 14.33
CA ALA A 760 1.11 -12.87 14.54
C ALA A 760 2.11 -13.86 13.90
N SER A 761 2.52 -14.88 14.66
CA SER A 761 3.38 -15.96 14.17
C SER A 761 2.58 -16.86 13.23
N ILE A 762 3.01 -16.95 11.98
CA ILE A 762 2.36 -17.75 10.93
C ILE A 762 2.79 -19.21 11.09
N ILE A 763 1.83 -20.13 11.07
CA ILE A 763 2.12 -21.56 11.03
C ILE A 763 2.49 -21.93 9.59
N ILE A 764 3.79 -22.13 9.34
CA ILE A 764 4.24 -22.94 8.21
C ILE A 764 4.46 -24.36 8.75
N PRO A 765 3.79 -25.39 8.22
CA PRO A 765 4.17 -26.76 8.53
C PRO A 765 5.58 -26.98 8.00
N ILE A 766 6.55 -27.17 8.90
CA ILE A 766 7.88 -27.67 8.53
C ILE A 766 7.67 -29.11 8.06
N THR A 767 7.40 -29.29 6.78
CA THR A 767 7.35 -30.62 6.16
C THR A 767 8.77 -31.11 6.02
N THR A 768 9.23 -31.89 6.99
CA THR A 768 10.26 -32.88 6.70
C THR A 768 9.64 -33.88 5.72
N VAL A 769 10.09 -33.82 4.47
CA VAL A 769 9.75 -34.82 3.45
C VAL A 769 10.31 -36.15 3.93
N ASN A 770 9.45 -37.00 4.48
CA ASN A 770 9.72 -38.42 4.68
C ASN A 770 8.75 -39.21 3.80
N ILE A 771 9.29 -39.77 2.72
CA ILE A 771 8.61 -40.71 1.83
C ILE A 771 8.48 -42.04 2.58
N GLY A 772 7.25 -42.49 2.89
CA GLY A 772 7.06 -43.87 3.37
C GLY A 772 5.71 -44.23 4.00
N LYS A 773 4.78 -44.69 3.15
CA LYS A 773 3.72 -45.71 3.35
C LYS A 773 2.93 -45.79 4.68
N GLY A 774 1.60 -45.62 4.57
CA GLY A 774 0.64 -46.60 5.11
C GLY A 774 -0.42 -46.14 6.12
N THR A 775 -1.66 -46.02 5.62
CA THR A 775 -2.96 -46.38 6.23
C THR A 775 -3.53 -45.66 7.47
N THR A 776 -4.65 -44.99 7.19
CA THR A 776 -5.84 -44.55 7.97
C THR A 776 -6.18 -45.24 9.30
N SER A 777 -6.62 -44.43 10.30
CA SER A 777 -7.80 -44.68 11.14
C SER A 777 -8.09 -43.49 12.08
N THR A 778 -9.12 -42.70 11.75
CA THR A 778 -9.76 -41.70 12.62
C THR A 778 -10.71 -42.39 13.61
N ARG A 779 -10.60 -42.08 14.91
CA ARG A 779 -11.71 -42.18 15.86
C ARG A 779 -11.81 -40.91 16.69
N SER A 780 -12.95 -40.25 16.54
CA SER A 780 -13.40 -39.08 17.28
C SER A 780 -13.81 -39.44 18.70
N ILE A 781 -13.40 -38.60 19.66
CA ILE A 781 -14.09 -38.41 20.94
C ILE A 781 -14.18 -36.89 21.16
N SER A 782 -15.41 -36.40 21.25
CA SER A 782 -15.82 -35.01 21.43
C SER A 782 -16.09 -34.66 22.90
N LEU A 783 -15.77 -33.44 23.33
CA LEU A 783 -16.45 -32.72 24.43
C LEU A 783 -16.64 -31.22 24.06
N PRO A 784 -17.68 -30.53 24.59
CA PRO A 784 -18.29 -29.35 23.94
C PRO A 784 -18.10 -28.02 24.69
N ILE A 785 -17.79 -26.95 23.95
CA ILE A 785 -18.47 -25.64 24.05
C ILE A 785 -18.63 -25.19 22.60
N GLY A 786 -19.70 -25.65 21.94
CA GLY A 786 -19.97 -25.29 20.55
C GLY A 786 -20.35 -23.82 20.46
N GLY A 787 -19.75 -23.08 19.54
CA GLY A 787 -20.22 -21.73 19.22
C GLY A 787 -21.67 -21.77 18.69
N ILE A 788 -22.25 -20.60 18.44
CA ILE A 788 -23.67 -20.52 18.07
C ILE A 788 -23.77 -20.69 16.54
N ILE A 789 -24.65 -21.60 16.12
CA ILE A 789 -25.12 -21.70 14.73
C ILE A 789 -26.34 -20.80 14.61
N SER A 790 -26.32 -19.85 13.67
CA SER A 790 -27.48 -18.96 13.45
C SER A 790 -27.82 -18.92 11.96
N PRO A 791 -28.90 -19.58 11.52
CA PRO A 791 -29.48 -19.34 10.20
C PRO A 791 -30.21 -18.00 10.18
N GLN A 792 -30.05 -17.22 9.11
CA GLN A 792 -30.85 -16.06 8.79
C GLN A 792 -31.44 -16.17 7.39
N LEU A 793 -32.73 -15.89 7.28
CA LEU A 793 -33.43 -15.90 6.00
C LEU A 793 -33.02 -14.68 5.17
N LEU A 794 -32.83 -14.91 3.86
CA LEU A 794 -32.66 -13.86 2.87
C LEU A 794 -34.01 -13.61 2.19
N LEU A 795 -34.42 -12.35 2.16
CA LEU A 795 -35.62 -11.90 1.46
C LEU A 795 -35.22 -11.38 0.08
N ASP A 796 -35.88 -11.86 -0.96
CA ASP A 796 -35.70 -11.35 -2.32
C ASP A 796 -36.64 -10.19 -2.63
N TYR A 797 -36.14 -9.29 -3.46
CA TYR A 797 -36.87 -8.20 -4.06
C TYR A 797 -36.65 -8.23 -5.58
N GLY A 798 -37.23 -9.24 -6.24
CA GLY A 798 -37.36 -9.32 -7.70
C GLY A 798 -36.10 -9.76 -8.43
N ASP A 799 -35.26 -10.54 -7.78
CA ASP A 799 -33.94 -10.98 -8.26
C ASP A 799 -32.96 -9.81 -8.48
N ILE A 800 -33.29 -8.62 -7.93
CA ILE A 800 -32.47 -7.41 -8.01
C ILE A 800 -31.59 -7.28 -6.77
N VAL A 801 -32.15 -7.52 -5.57
CA VAL A 801 -31.44 -7.35 -4.29
C VAL A 801 -31.92 -8.36 -3.24
N ASN A 802 -30.99 -8.89 -2.47
CA ASN A 802 -31.25 -9.79 -1.35
C ASN A 802 -30.90 -9.15 -0.01
N VAL A 803 -31.83 -9.23 0.94
CA VAL A 803 -31.70 -8.54 2.23
C VAL A 803 -31.86 -9.47 3.41
N ALA A 804 -31.10 -9.20 4.47
CA ALA A 804 -31.25 -9.83 5.77
C ALA A 804 -31.72 -8.79 6.80
N THR A 805 -32.44 -9.24 7.82
CA THR A 805 -32.78 -8.38 8.97
C THR A 805 -31.69 -8.49 10.04
N ILE A 806 -31.23 -7.34 10.52
CA ILE A 806 -30.29 -7.21 11.63
C ILE A 806 -30.88 -6.29 12.69
N SER A 807 -30.26 -6.24 13.86
CA SER A 807 -30.62 -5.25 14.88
C SER A 807 -29.39 -4.58 15.49
N ILE A 808 -29.48 -3.29 15.78
CA ILE A 808 -28.38 -2.49 16.34
C ILE A 808 -28.83 -1.76 17.60
N GLY A 809 -27.98 -1.79 18.62
CA GLY A 809 -28.14 -1.01 19.84
C GLY A 809 -28.87 -1.69 20.97
N SER A 810 -29.03 -0.95 22.07
CA SER A 810 -29.71 -1.40 23.28
C SER A 810 -30.64 -0.30 23.82
N PRO A 811 -31.96 -0.36 23.60
CA PRO A 811 -32.69 -1.48 23.00
C PRO A 811 -32.36 -1.68 21.50
N PRO A 812 -32.47 -2.91 20.98
CA PRO A 812 -32.19 -3.20 19.57
C PRO A 812 -33.15 -2.48 18.62
N GLN A 813 -32.59 -1.82 17.61
CA GLN A 813 -33.30 -1.17 16.50
C GLN A 813 -33.16 -2.05 15.24
N PRO A 814 -34.25 -2.49 14.60
CA PRO A 814 -34.18 -3.40 13.44
C PRO A 814 -33.88 -2.66 12.14
N PHE A 815 -33.11 -3.28 11.24
CA PHE A 815 -32.79 -2.77 9.90
C PHE A 815 -32.76 -3.90 8.87
N LYS A 816 -33.08 -3.58 7.62
CA LYS A 816 -32.87 -4.46 6.47
C LYS A 816 -31.57 -4.08 5.76
N VAL A 817 -30.65 -5.03 5.62
CA VAL A 817 -29.35 -4.77 4.98
C VAL A 817 -29.05 -5.75 3.87
N ILE A 818 -28.32 -5.29 2.86
CA ILE A 818 -27.68 -6.20 1.90
C ILE A 818 -26.51 -6.89 2.60
N MET A 819 -26.46 -8.20 2.52
CA MET A 819 -25.31 -9.00 2.92
C MET A 819 -24.37 -9.09 1.73
N ASP A 820 -23.36 -8.22 1.65
CA ASP A 820 -22.59 -7.99 0.43
C ASP A 820 -21.20 -8.64 0.48
N THR A 821 -21.00 -9.75 -0.21
CA THR A 821 -19.69 -10.43 -0.29
C THR A 821 -18.65 -9.70 -1.13
N SER A 822 -19.02 -8.59 -1.79
CA SER A 822 -18.14 -7.78 -2.63
C SER A 822 -17.76 -6.42 -2.04
N SER A 823 -18.23 -6.08 -0.83
CA SER A 823 -17.77 -4.93 -0.06
C SER A 823 -17.37 -5.34 1.37
N ALA A 824 -16.56 -4.54 2.05
CA ALA A 824 -16.10 -4.82 3.41
C ALA A 824 -16.67 -3.88 4.47
N ASP A 825 -17.17 -2.71 4.08
CA ASP A 825 -17.69 -1.70 5.01
C ASP A 825 -19.13 -1.99 5.42
N PHE A 826 -19.45 -1.69 6.68
CA PHE A 826 -20.81 -1.78 7.22
C PHE A 826 -21.34 -0.37 7.52
N TRP A 827 -22.51 -0.01 6.95
CA TRP A 827 -23.09 1.32 7.10
C TRP A 827 -24.62 1.33 7.09
N LEU A 828 -25.19 2.30 7.80
CA LEU A 828 -26.63 2.59 7.87
C LEU A 828 -26.88 4.10 7.94
N PRO A 829 -28.03 4.59 7.46
CA PRO A 829 -28.41 5.99 7.59
C PRO A 829 -28.73 6.33 9.05
N GLY A 830 -28.10 7.39 9.55
CA GLY A 830 -28.40 7.94 10.87
C GLY A 830 -29.50 8.99 10.84
N ASN A 831 -29.95 9.39 12.03
CA ASN A 831 -30.94 10.46 12.21
C ASN A 831 -30.50 11.83 11.66
N LEU A 832 -29.20 12.04 11.44
CA LEU A 832 -28.66 13.25 10.82
C LEU A 832 -28.74 13.22 9.28
N CYS A 833 -29.25 12.14 8.68
CA CYS A 833 -29.29 12.04 7.24
C CYS A 833 -30.33 12.98 6.61
N ILE A 834 -29.86 13.85 5.71
CA ILE A 834 -30.67 14.91 5.10
C ILE A 834 -31.61 14.32 4.03
N ALA A 835 -32.85 14.84 3.98
CA ALA A 835 -34.00 14.31 3.23
C ALA A 835 -33.77 14.02 1.72
N ASN A 836 -32.84 14.71 1.06
CA ASN A 836 -32.57 14.50 -0.38
C ASN A 836 -31.73 13.22 -0.66
N GLY A 837 -31.13 12.60 0.35
CA GLY A 837 -30.37 11.35 0.22
C GLY A 837 -31.04 10.14 0.88
N CYS A 838 -31.66 10.30 2.06
CA CYS A 838 -32.16 9.18 2.87
C CYS A 838 -33.66 8.87 2.79
N GLY A 839 -34.47 9.64 2.04
CA GLY A 839 -35.86 9.27 1.70
C GLY A 839 -36.73 8.77 2.87
N HIS A 840 -37.44 7.65 2.66
CA HIS A 840 -38.30 6.97 3.66
C HIS A 840 -37.61 5.80 4.39
N LYS A 841 -36.27 5.79 4.47
CA LYS A 841 -35.51 4.69 5.08
C LYS A 841 -35.68 4.62 6.59
N GLN A 842 -35.48 3.43 7.15
CA GLN A 842 -35.32 3.29 8.60
C GLN A 842 -34.01 3.96 9.02
N LEU A 843 -34.10 4.98 9.88
CA LEU A 843 -32.93 5.70 10.37
C LEU A 843 -32.47 5.14 11.72
N TYR A 844 -31.16 5.04 11.89
CA TYR A 844 -30.53 4.69 13.15
C TYR A 844 -30.53 5.89 14.10
N ASP A 845 -31.12 5.69 15.28
CA ASP A 845 -31.14 6.68 16.35
C ASP A 845 -30.11 6.32 17.42
N SER A 846 -28.91 6.88 17.29
CA SER A 846 -27.83 6.72 18.27
C SER A 846 -28.22 7.18 19.68
N LYS A 847 -29.19 8.11 19.84
CA LYS A 847 -29.63 8.58 21.15
C LYS A 847 -30.51 7.59 21.90
N GLN A 848 -31.14 6.67 21.18
CA GLN A 848 -31.98 5.62 21.80
C GLN A 848 -31.15 4.44 22.30
N SER A 849 -29.95 4.24 21.77
CA SER A 849 -29.08 3.12 22.18
C SER A 849 -28.21 3.48 23.39
N LYS A 850 -28.27 2.65 24.43
CA LYS A 850 -27.41 2.72 25.62
C LYS A 850 -26.00 2.19 25.37
N THR A 851 -25.79 1.44 24.30
CA THR A 851 -24.52 0.80 23.95
C THR A 851 -23.76 1.52 22.84
N TYR A 852 -24.39 2.52 22.22
CA TYR A 852 -23.76 3.42 21.26
C TYR A 852 -22.57 4.15 21.86
N LYS A 853 -21.46 4.16 21.12
CA LYS A 853 -20.30 5.00 21.41
C LYS A 853 -19.81 5.66 20.12
N PRO A 854 -19.75 7.01 20.07
CA PRO A 854 -19.22 7.70 18.92
C PRO A 854 -17.71 7.45 18.79
N ILE A 855 -17.24 7.20 17.57
CA ILE A 855 -15.82 7.33 17.22
C ILE A 855 -15.62 8.73 16.61
N GLY A 856 -16.50 9.12 15.68
CA GLY A 856 -16.58 10.48 15.15
C GLY A 856 -15.69 10.77 13.94
N THR A 857 -15.01 9.76 13.39
CA THR A 857 -14.24 9.91 12.15
C THR A 857 -15.20 10.10 10.98
N LYS A 858 -15.06 11.20 10.24
CA LYS A 858 -15.82 11.42 9.01
C LYS A 858 -15.23 10.57 7.89
N VAL A 859 -16.08 9.80 7.23
CA VAL A 859 -15.68 8.89 6.15
C VAL A 859 -16.56 9.08 4.93
N GLY A 860 -15.97 8.85 3.75
CA GLY A 860 -16.69 8.77 2.49
C GLY A 860 -16.48 7.39 1.89
N LEU A 861 -17.57 6.69 1.59
CA LEU A 861 -17.57 5.39 0.93
C LEU A 861 -18.02 5.56 -0.51
N ASP A 862 -17.18 5.13 -1.45
CA ASP A 862 -17.51 5.11 -2.88
C ASP A 862 -18.07 3.72 -3.26
N TYR A 863 -19.32 3.71 -3.71
CA TYR A 863 -20.04 2.56 -4.26
C TYR A 863 -20.55 2.90 -5.66
N GLN A 864 -19.65 3.10 -6.62
CA GLN A 864 -19.96 3.58 -7.97
C GLN A 864 -21.28 3.02 -8.56
N PRO A 865 -22.28 3.87 -8.90
CA PRO A 865 -22.22 5.33 -9.00
C PRO A 865 -22.56 6.11 -7.72
N GLY A 866 -22.82 5.45 -6.58
CA GLY A 866 -23.25 6.08 -5.35
C GLY A 866 -22.14 6.43 -4.35
N ILE A 867 -22.37 7.46 -3.54
CA ILE A 867 -21.45 7.89 -2.47
C ILE A 867 -22.20 7.94 -1.14
N VAL A 868 -21.55 7.47 -0.07
CA VAL A 868 -22.04 7.55 1.31
C VAL A 868 -21.07 8.39 2.13
N HIS A 869 -21.52 9.48 2.74
CA HIS A 869 -20.76 10.17 3.78
C HIS A 869 -21.39 9.90 5.15
N GLY A 870 -20.54 9.57 6.11
CA GLY A 870 -20.98 9.29 7.46
C GLY A 870 -19.91 9.56 8.49
N ILE A 871 -20.26 9.24 9.73
CA ILE A 871 -19.37 9.23 10.87
C ILE A 871 -19.25 7.81 11.41
N THR A 872 -18.05 7.39 11.78
CA THR A 872 -17.87 6.07 12.39
C THR A 872 -18.39 6.06 13.84
N ALA A 873 -18.98 4.94 14.22
CA ALA A 873 -19.49 4.69 15.56
C ALA A 873 -19.36 3.20 15.90
N THR A 874 -19.50 2.87 17.19
CA THR A 874 -19.63 1.48 17.64
C THR A 874 -20.94 1.28 18.36
N ASP A 875 -21.57 0.14 18.15
CA ASP A 875 -22.73 -0.30 18.92
C ASP A 875 -22.83 -1.83 18.91
N ASN A 876 -23.75 -2.40 19.68
CA ASN A 876 -24.06 -3.82 19.61
C ASN A 876 -24.78 -4.11 18.30
N VAL A 877 -24.28 -5.04 17.49
CA VAL A 877 -24.88 -5.43 16.20
C VAL A 877 -25.20 -6.92 16.26
N CYS A 878 -26.46 -7.27 16.03
CA CYS A 878 -26.93 -8.65 16.07
C CYS A 878 -27.45 -9.12 14.70
N ILE A 879 -27.09 -10.35 14.35
CA ILE A 879 -27.55 -11.10 13.18
C ILE A 879 -28.31 -12.31 13.74
N GLY A 880 -29.62 -12.12 13.93
CA GLY A 880 -30.48 -12.95 14.79
C GLY A 880 -29.88 -13.23 16.17
N ALA A 881 -29.52 -14.48 16.47
CA ALA A 881 -29.07 -14.87 17.80
C ALA A 881 -27.61 -14.50 18.11
N LEU A 882 -26.82 -14.18 17.09
CA LEU A 882 -25.42 -13.79 17.23
C LEU A 882 -25.31 -12.27 17.38
N CYS A 883 -24.74 -11.81 18.49
CA CYS A 883 -24.54 -10.38 18.76
C CYS A 883 -23.05 -10.07 18.94
N ASN A 884 -22.54 -9.17 18.10
CA ASN A 884 -21.22 -8.59 18.27
C ASN A 884 -21.31 -7.31 19.14
N PRO A 885 -20.74 -7.29 20.36
CA PRO A 885 -20.65 -6.08 21.15
C PRO A 885 -19.63 -5.09 20.57
N LEU A 886 -20.01 -3.82 20.46
CA LEU A 886 -19.13 -2.73 19.99
C LEU A 886 -18.61 -2.93 18.55
N GLN A 887 -19.43 -3.48 17.66
CA GLN A 887 -19.13 -3.51 16.23
C GLN A 887 -19.03 -2.09 15.67
N GLU A 888 -17.94 -1.80 14.97
CA GLU A 888 -17.76 -0.54 14.26
C GLU A 888 -18.60 -0.49 12.97
N PHE A 889 -19.24 0.64 12.71
CA PHE A 889 -20.02 0.89 11.50
C PHE A 889 -20.07 2.38 11.19
N VAL A 890 -20.52 2.71 9.98
CA VAL A 890 -20.71 4.10 9.56
C VAL A 890 -22.17 4.50 9.72
N GLU A 891 -22.39 5.53 10.54
CA GLU A 891 -23.67 6.27 10.61
C GLU A 891 -23.68 7.33 9.50
N ALA A 892 -24.35 7.04 8.40
CA ALA A 892 -24.42 7.89 7.23
C ALA A 892 -25.31 9.11 7.47
N TYR A 893 -24.80 10.31 7.21
CA TYR A 893 -25.56 11.57 7.25
C TYR A 893 -25.83 12.12 5.84
N TYR A 894 -25.23 11.53 4.81
CA TYR A 894 -25.47 11.91 3.43
C TYR A 894 -25.25 10.69 2.53
N THR A 895 -26.17 10.47 1.61
CA THR A 895 -26.04 9.47 0.55
C THR A 895 -26.41 10.14 -0.78
N MET A 896 -25.69 9.80 -1.84
CA MET A 896 -25.98 10.27 -3.18
C MET A 896 -25.97 9.06 -4.10
N TRP A 897 -27.16 8.54 -4.42
CA TRP A 897 -27.36 7.41 -5.32
C TRP A 897 -28.68 7.63 -6.06
N TYR A 898 -28.65 7.62 -7.39
CA TYR A 898 -29.86 7.76 -8.22
C TYR A 898 -30.77 6.57 -7.93
N ASP A 899 -31.90 6.79 -7.26
CA ASP A 899 -32.93 5.80 -6.86
C ASP A 899 -32.73 5.02 -5.55
N TRP A 900 -31.75 5.33 -4.68
CA TRP A 900 -31.64 4.56 -3.42
C TRP A 900 -32.86 4.73 -2.49
N SER A 901 -33.50 5.90 -2.50
CA SER A 901 -34.69 6.18 -1.69
C SER A 901 -35.88 5.24 -1.98
N THR A 902 -35.93 4.61 -3.16
CA THR A 902 -36.98 3.65 -3.56
C THR A 902 -36.59 2.18 -3.33
N MET A 903 -35.33 1.91 -2.96
CA MET A 903 -34.84 0.56 -2.72
C MET A 903 -35.43 -0.07 -1.43
N PRO A 904 -35.52 -1.40 -1.32
CA PRO A 904 -36.18 -2.07 -0.19
C PRO A 904 -35.30 -2.28 1.06
N TYR A 905 -34.03 -1.88 1.02
CA TYR A 905 -33.05 -2.01 2.11
C TYR A 905 -32.64 -0.66 2.70
N ASP A 906 -32.22 -0.68 3.96
CA ASP A 906 -31.79 0.47 4.76
C ASP A 906 -30.27 0.70 4.69
N GLY A 907 -29.46 -0.31 4.43
CA GLY A 907 -28.00 -0.16 4.33
C GLY A 907 -27.27 -1.40 3.82
N ILE A 908 -25.95 -1.41 3.93
CA ILE A 908 -25.09 -2.50 3.44
C ILE A 908 -24.23 -3.03 4.58
N MET A 909 -24.20 -4.34 4.73
CA MET A 909 -23.26 -5.08 5.57
C MET A 909 -22.26 -5.80 4.67
N GLY A 910 -21.07 -5.21 4.51
CA GLY A 910 -19.98 -5.82 3.77
C GLY A 910 -19.46 -7.09 4.45
N LEU A 911 -19.17 -8.13 3.66
CA LEU A 911 -18.68 -9.44 4.11
C LEU A 911 -17.32 -9.82 3.49
N ALA A 912 -16.70 -8.92 2.71
CA ALA A 912 -15.34 -9.05 2.21
C ALA A 912 -14.29 -8.71 3.30
N PHE A 913 -13.02 -8.99 3.04
CA PHE A 913 -11.98 -8.87 4.07
C PHE A 913 -11.66 -7.40 4.41
N PRO A 914 -11.16 -7.10 5.63
CA PRO A 914 -10.92 -5.72 6.07
C PRO A 914 -9.91 -4.96 5.20
N SER A 915 -9.05 -5.66 4.46
CA SER A 915 -8.06 -5.06 3.56
C SER A 915 -8.66 -4.26 2.39
N VAL A 916 -9.94 -4.44 2.07
CA VAL A 916 -10.66 -3.65 1.06
C VAL A 916 -11.70 -2.70 1.66
N SER A 917 -11.73 -2.58 3.00
CA SER A 917 -12.56 -1.61 3.70
C SER A 917 -12.01 -0.19 3.53
N GLN A 918 -12.89 0.76 3.21
CA GLN A 918 -12.55 2.18 3.11
C GLN A 918 -12.47 2.84 4.50
N THR A 919 -13.00 2.19 5.53
CA THR A 919 -12.91 2.61 6.93
C THR A 919 -11.82 1.92 7.73
N GLU A 920 -11.15 0.92 7.14
CA GLU A 920 -10.23 -0.02 7.81
C GLU A 920 -10.91 -0.85 8.93
N ALA A 921 -12.24 -0.78 9.05
CA ALA A 921 -13.01 -1.48 10.06
C ALA A 921 -13.16 -2.97 9.73
N THR A 922 -13.20 -3.80 10.79
CA THR A 922 -13.48 -5.24 10.64
C THR A 922 -14.98 -5.45 10.49
N ASN A 923 -15.39 -6.22 9.47
CA ASN A 923 -16.81 -6.46 9.24
C ASN A 923 -17.45 -7.37 10.32
N PRO A 924 -18.78 -7.36 10.45
CA PRO A 924 -19.50 -8.06 11.52
C PRO A 924 -19.24 -9.57 11.63
N ILE A 925 -19.12 -10.30 10.51
CA ILE A 925 -18.92 -11.76 10.56
C ILE A 925 -17.48 -12.09 10.98
N ILE A 926 -16.49 -11.36 10.46
CA ILE A 926 -15.09 -11.54 10.87
C ILE A 926 -14.92 -11.17 12.35
N SER A 927 -15.59 -10.12 12.81
CA SER A 927 -15.59 -9.76 14.23
C SER A 927 -16.22 -10.86 15.10
N LEU A 928 -17.34 -11.47 14.68
CA LEU A 928 -17.95 -12.62 15.38
C LEU A 928 -17.00 -13.83 15.43
N ALA A 929 -16.25 -14.09 14.36
CA ALA A 929 -15.22 -15.13 14.31
C ALA A 929 -14.06 -14.83 15.29
N ASN A 930 -13.54 -13.60 15.26
CA ASN A 930 -12.46 -13.14 16.15
C ASN A 930 -12.86 -13.18 17.63
N LEU A 931 -14.14 -13.00 17.93
CA LEU A 931 -14.69 -13.11 19.28
C LEU A 931 -14.96 -14.57 19.71
N GLY A 932 -14.76 -15.55 18.82
CA GLY A 932 -15.04 -16.96 19.09
C GLY A 932 -16.53 -17.27 19.27
N LEU A 933 -17.42 -16.42 18.73
CA LEU A 933 -18.87 -16.58 18.86
C LEU A 933 -19.48 -17.55 17.83
N LEU A 934 -18.75 -17.80 16.75
CA LEU A 934 -19.13 -18.76 15.72
C LEU A 934 -18.65 -20.17 16.08
N ASN A 935 -19.48 -21.20 15.85
CA ASN A 935 -19.10 -22.60 16.09
C ASN A 935 -17.92 -23.05 15.22
N GLN A 936 -17.93 -22.62 13.97
CA GLN A 936 -16.81 -22.68 13.04
C GLN A 936 -16.67 -21.28 12.42
N PRO A 937 -15.45 -20.78 12.19
CA PRO A 937 -15.20 -19.45 11.64
C PRO A 937 -15.54 -19.38 10.14
N MET A 938 -16.81 -19.59 9.81
CA MET A 938 -17.32 -19.70 8.46
C MET A 938 -18.80 -19.30 8.36
N PHE A 939 -19.25 -19.06 7.15
CA PHE A 939 -20.67 -18.92 6.83
C PHE A 939 -21.01 -19.55 5.48
N THR A 940 -22.26 -19.98 5.31
CA THR A 940 -22.78 -20.55 4.06
C THR A 940 -23.90 -19.68 3.52
N ILE A 941 -23.91 -19.39 2.22
CA ILE A 941 -25.04 -18.76 1.53
C ILE A 941 -25.66 -19.78 0.59
N TRP A 942 -26.97 -20.00 0.72
CA TRP A 942 -27.78 -20.82 -0.17
C TRP A 942 -28.92 -19.99 -0.75
N LYS A 943 -29.28 -20.28 -2.01
CA LYS A 943 -30.42 -19.70 -2.72
C LYS A 943 -31.37 -20.78 -3.21
N GLU A 944 -32.66 -20.49 -3.10
CA GLU A 944 -33.69 -21.38 -3.63
C GLU A 944 -33.67 -21.36 -5.16
N GLN A 945 -33.74 -22.54 -5.79
CA GLN A 945 -33.77 -22.66 -7.25
C GLN A 945 -35.16 -22.32 -7.79
N GLN A 946 -35.30 -21.12 -8.37
CA GLN A 946 -36.52 -20.65 -9.03
C GLN A 946 -36.18 -19.95 -10.36
N GLU A 947 -37.13 -19.90 -11.30
CA GLU A 947 -36.96 -19.11 -12.53
C GLU A 947 -36.72 -17.64 -12.18
N MET A 948 -35.77 -16.99 -12.84
CA MET A 948 -35.59 -15.55 -12.67
C MET A 948 -36.73 -14.78 -13.34
N SER A 949 -37.35 -13.88 -12.60
CA SER A 949 -38.41 -13.02 -13.15
C SER A 949 -38.44 -11.65 -12.49
N THR A 950 -38.68 -10.62 -13.30
CA THR A 950 -38.94 -9.26 -12.81
C THR A 950 -40.34 -9.13 -12.18
N GLU A 951 -41.23 -10.11 -12.39
CA GLU A 951 -42.59 -10.17 -11.85
C GLU A 951 -42.61 -10.58 -10.36
N ASN A 952 -41.55 -11.21 -9.85
CA ASN A 952 -41.39 -11.60 -8.45
C ASN A 952 -41.11 -10.42 -7.50
N ALA A 953 -40.90 -9.20 -8.02
CA ALA A 953 -40.49 -8.01 -7.26
C ALA A 953 -41.49 -7.52 -6.19
N LEU A 954 -42.70 -8.11 -6.11
CA LEU A 954 -43.79 -7.65 -5.24
C LEU A 954 -44.07 -8.55 -4.02
N LEU A 955 -43.32 -9.62 -3.82
CA LEU A 955 -43.57 -10.57 -2.72
C LEU A 955 -42.31 -10.64 -1.85
N ASN A 956 -42.40 -10.28 -0.57
CA ASN A 956 -41.36 -10.50 0.46
C ASN A 956 -41.12 -12.01 0.67
N LYS A 957 -40.68 -12.71 -0.38
CA LYS A 957 -40.54 -14.17 -0.41
C LYS A 957 -39.14 -14.53 0.11
N ILE A 958 -39.09 -15.58 0.90
CA ILE A 958 -37.83 -16.20 1.31
C ILE A 958 -37.17 -16.72 0.03
N SER A 959 -35.94 -16.27 -0.24
CA SER A 959 -35.20 -16.62 -1.47
C SER A 959 -33.93 -17.40 -1.21
N GLY A 960 -33.59 -17.58 0.06
CA GLY A 960 -32.38 -18.26 0.48
C GLY A 960 -32.11 -18.09 1.97
N GLN A 961 -30.93 -18.52 2.37
CA GLN A 961 -30.49 -18.50 3.75
C GLN A 961 -28.99 -18.19 3.82
N ILE A 962 -28.59 -17.39 4.80
CA ILE A 962 -27.21 -17.31 5.25
C ILE A 962 -27.08 -18.03 6.60
N THR A 963 -26.22 -19.04 6.67
CA THR A 963 -25.99 -19.85 7.86
C THR A 963 -24.64 -19.49 8.45
N LEU A 964 -24.65 -18.84 9.63
CA LEU A 964 -23.44 -18.42 10.33
C LEU A 964 -22.95 -19.51 11.28
N GLY A 965 -21.64 -19.73 11.29
CA GLY A 965 -20.98 -20.61 12.26
C GLY A 965 -20.89 -22.07 11.86
N THR A 966 -21.40 -22.48 10.69
CA THR A 966 -21.32 -23.86 10.21
C THR A 966 -21.58 -23.96 8.71
N PHE A 967 -21.25 -25.13 8.14
CA PHE A 967 -21.77 -25.58 6.86
C PHE A 967 -23.28 -25.82 6.93
N ASP A 968 -24.03 -25.36 5.93
CA ASP A 968 -25.48 -25.56 5.84
C ASP A 968 -25.82 -26.97 5.30
N VAL A 969 -25.87 -27.95 6.19
CA VAL A 969 -26.22 -29.34 5.86
C VAL A 969 -27.68 -29.54 5.47
N ALA A 970 -28.55 -28.54 5.67
CA ALA A 970 -29.97 -28.66 5.33
C ALA A 970 -30.22 -28.36 3.85
N HIS A 971 -29.39 -27.52 3.24
CA HIS A 971 -29.59 -27.05 1.87
C HIS A 971 -28.43 -27.40 0.93
N CYS A 972 -27.27 -27.79 1.46
CA CYS A 972 -26.07 -28.03 0.67
C CYS A 972 -25.55 -29.47 0.87
N THR A 973 -25.00 -30.04 -0.20
CA THR A 973 -24.32 -31.34 -0.15
C THR A 973 -22.84 -31.17 0.14
N ALA A 974 -22.20 -32.16 0.77
CA ALA A 974 -20.76 -32.13 1.05
C ALA A 974 -19.86 -32.26 -0.20
N SER A 975 -20.44 -32.38 -1.40
CA SER A 975 -19.72 -32.40 -2.66
C SER A 975 -19.38 -30.98 -3.10
N CYS A 976 -18.20 -30.51 -2.70
CA CYS A 976 -17.77 -29.13 -2.92
C CYS A 976 -16.46 -29.05 -3.69
N LEU A 977 -16.35 -28.06 -4.57
CA LEU A 977 -15.08 -27.57 -5.09
C LEU A 977 -14.56 -26.46 -4.18
N TYR A 978 -13.44 -26.69 -3.49
CA TYR A 978 -12.78 -25.68 -2.68
C TYR A 978 -11.73 -24.91 -3.49
N VAL A 979 -11.70 -23.59 -3.29
CA VAL A 979 -10.74 -22.68 -3.91
C VAL A 979 -10.10 -21.77 -2.88
N ASP A 980 -8.79 -21.56 -3.00
CA ASP A 980 -8.05 -20.61 -2.18
C ASP A 980 -8.32 -19.17 -2.65
N THR A 981 -8.54 -18.26 -1.70
CA THR A 981 -8.76 -16.84 -2.02
C THR A 981 -7.57 -15.97 -1.69
N LYS A 982 -7.50 -14.77 -2.31
CA LYS A 982 -6.45 -13.77 -2.07
C LYS A 982 -6.64 -12.96 -0.78
N LYS A 983 -7.66 -13.26 0.05
CA LYS A 983 -7.98 -12.60 1.33
C LYS A 983 -8.09 -11.07 1.25
N ASP A 984 -8.35 -10.52 0.06
CA ASP A 984 -8.71 -9.14 -0.18
C ASP A 984 -10.22 -9.02 -0.43
N TYR A 985 -10.66 -9.67 -1.49
CA TYR A 985 -12.03 -10.13 -1.67
C TYR A 985 -12.05 -11.65 -1.47
N TRP A 986 -13.24 -12.25 -1.56
CA TRP A 986 -13.41 -13.69 -1.83
C TRP A 986 -13.00 -14.00 -3.28
N ARG A 987 -11.75 -13.64 -3.62
CA ARG A 987 -11.20 -13.61 -4.97
C ARG A 987 -10.41 -14.88 -5.24
N PHE A 988 -10.79 -15.60 -6.29
CA PHE A 988 -10.18 -16.84 -6.73
C PHE A 988 -9.89 -16.78 -8.24
N THR A 989 -9.17 -17.79 -8.74
CA THR A 989 -8.75 -17.85 -10.14
C THR A 989 -9.76 -18.64 -10.98
N VAL A 990 -10.08 -18.08 -12.15
CA VAL A 990 -10.91 -18.69 -13.19
C VAL A 990 -10.03 -18.95 -14.40
N GLN A 991 -10.08 -20.17 -14.94
CA GLN A 991 -9.29 -20.49 -16.13
C GLN A 991 -9.92 -19.94 -17.41
N ARG A 992 -11.25 -20.06 -17.56
CA ARG A 992 -12.01 -19.68 -18.77
C ARG A 992 -13.53 -19.83 -18.59
N GLY A 993 -14.30 -19.23 -19.49
CA GLY A 993 -15.72 -19.57 -19.71
C GLY A 993 -15.91 -20.61 -20.82
N PHE A 994 -17.07 -21.26 -20.86
CA PHE A 994 -17.41 -22.22 -21.92
C PHE A 994 -18.90 -22.21 -22.30
N VAL A 995 -19.18 -22.62 -23.54
CA VAL A 995 -20.53 -22.95 -24.05
C VAL A 995 -20.43 -24.27 -24.86
N PRO A 996 -21.36 -25.23 -24.67
CA PRO A 996 -21.48 -26.45 -25.49
C PRO A 996 -21.58 -26.17 -26.99
N SER A 997 -20.88 -26.98 -27.80
CA SER A 997 -20.56 -26.69 -29.21
C SER A 997 -21.72 -26.73 -30.21
N ASP A 998 -22.90 -27.14 -29.78
CA ASP A 998 -23.97 -27.53 -30.72
C ASP A 998 -24.73 -26.31 -31.29
N TYR A 999 -24.39 -25.09 -30.83
CA TYR A 999 -25.15 -23.86 -31.12
C TYR A 999 -24.52 -22.91 -32.17
N TYR A 1000 -23.37 -23.22 -32.80
CA TYR A 1000 -23.02 -22.73 -34.15
C TYR A 1000 -21.85 -23.50 -34.81
N THR A 1001 -22.05 -23.89 -36.06
CA THR A 1001 -21.21 -24.76 -36.89
C THR A 1001 -19.98 -24.02 -37.48
N PHE A 1002 -18.77 -24.27 -36.95
CA PHE A 1002 -17.55 -24.22 -37.79
C PHE A 1002 -16.39 -25.12 -37.30
N TYR A 1003 -16.34 -25.55 -36.04
CA TYR A 1003 -15.46 -26.63 -35.59
C TYR A 1003 -16.17 -27.38 -34.44
N GLY A 1004 -16.27 -28.70 -34.53
CA GLY A 1004 -16.88 -29.51 -33.46
C GLY A 1004 -16.08 -29.51 -32.15
N ASN A 1005 -16.77 -29.90 -31.07
CA ASN A 1005 -16.38 -29.93 -29.65
C ASN A 1005 -16.26 -28.56 -28.96
N LEU A 1006 -16.67 -28.53 -27.68
CA LEU A 1006 -16.77 -27.39 -26.74
C LEU A 1006 -16.01 -26.12 -27.18
N THR A 1007 -16.74 -25.04 -27.42
CA THR A 1007 -16.14 -23.75 -27.76
C THR A 1007 -15.70 -23.06 -26.47
N TYR A 1008 -14.40 -23.12 -26.21
CA TYR A 1008 -13.79 -22.45 -25.06
C TYR A 1008 -13.45 -21.00 -25.41
N THR A 1009 -13.70 -20.08 -24.47
CA THR A 1009 -13.28 -18.68 -24.63
C THR A 1009 -11.77 -18.53 -24.37
N ASN A 1010 -11.24 -17.30 -24.40
CA ASN A 1010 -9.80 -17.04 -24.28
C ASN A 1010 -9.17 -17.82 -23.11
N THR A 1011 -8.03 -18.49 -23.34
CA THR A 1011 -7.33 -19.32 -22.33
C THR A 1011 -6.59 -18.51 -21.27
N ARG A 1012 -6.90 -17.22 -21.13
CA ARG A 1012 -6.24 -16.33 -20.19
C ARG A 1012 -6.83 -16.56 -18.80
N VAL A 1013 -5.98 -17.07 -17.91
CA VAL A 1013 -6.28 -17.19 -16.49
C VAL A 1013 -6.64 -15.81 -15.93
N SER A 1014 -7.85 -15.70 -15.38
CA SER A 1014 -8.47 -14.48 -14.88
C SER A 1014 -8.83 -14.60 -13.40
N ASN A 1015 -9.12 -13.49 -12.74
CA ASN A 1015 -9.60 -13.51 -11.35
C ASN A 1015 -11.10 -13.29 -11.29
N ALA A 1016 -11.78 -13.92 -10.35
CA ALA A 1016 -13.21 -13.78 -10.11
C ALA A 1016 -13.50 -13.51 -8.64
N ILE A 1017 -14.57 -12.78 -8.37
CA ILE A 1017 -15.20 -12.71 -7.04
C ILE A 1017 -16.63 -13.21 -7.12
N THR A 1018 -17.18 -13.63 -5.99
CA THR A 1018 -18.63 -13.83 -5.83
C THR A 1018 -19.26 -12.61 -5.19
N SER A 1019 -20.34 -12.10 -5.77
CA SER A 1019 -21.08 -10.95 -5.23
C SER A 1019 -22.54 -11.31 -5.04
N SER A 1020 -22.94 -11.50 -3.78
CA SER A 1020 -24.35 -11.70 -3.39
C SER A 1020 -25.23 -10.47 -3.61
N SER A 1021 -24.63 -9.32 -3.95
CA SER A 1021 -25.32 -8.06 -4.28
C SER A 1021 -25.42 -7.79 -5.79
N SER A 1022 -24.84 -8.66 -6.64
CA SER A 1022 -24.96 -8.58 -8.09
C SER A 1022 -26.08 -9.48 -8.60
N SER A 1023 -27.05 -8.94 -9.33
CA SER A 1023 -28.15 -9.69 -9.96
C SER A 1023 -27.76 -10.45 -11.25
N VAL A 1024 -26.53 -10.25 -11.74
CA VAL A 1024 -26.04 -10.80 -13.01
C VAL A 1024 -24.61 -11.34 -12.87
N ILE A 1025 -24.21 -12.20 -13.80
CA ILE A 1025 -22.79 -12.51 -14.01
C ILE A 1025 -22.16 -11.43 -14.87
N LYS A 1026 -21.06 -10.89 -14.39
CA LYS A 1026 -20.26 -9.89 -15.06
C LYS A 1026 -18.92 -10.49 -15.44
N GLY A 1027 -18.47 -10.27 -16.66
CA GLY A 1027 -17.20 -10.83 -17.14
C GLY A 1027 -16.53 -9.98 -18.22
N PRO A 1028 -15.32 -10.35 -18.65
CA PRO A 1028 -14.60 -9.66 -19.69
C PRO A 1028 -15.43 -9.56 -20.97
N SER A 1029 -15.29 -8.43 -21.66
CA SER A 1029 -16.01 -8.17 -22.91
C SER A 1029 -15.89 -9.34 -23.90
N TYR A 1030 -14.68 -9.86 -24.12
CA TYR A 1030 -14.47 -10.96 -25.04
C TYR A 1030 -15.29 -12.21 -24.66
N ASP A 1031 -15.26 -12.60 -23.39
CA ASP A 1031 -15.94 -13.81 -22.93
C ASP A 1031 -17.46 -13.66 -22.96
N ILE A 1032 -17.99 -12.54 -22.44
CA ILE A 1032 -19.43 -12.27 -22.42
C ILE A 1032 -20.01 -12.16 -23.83
N TRP A 1033 -19.33 -11.44 -24.74
CA TRP A 1033 -19.77 -11.36 -26.13
C TRP A 1033 -19.69 -12.71 -26.84
N THR A 1034 -18.67 -13.52 -26.55
CA THR A 1034 -18.52 -14.86 -27.13
C THR A 1034 -19.64 -15.78 -26.64
N ILE A 1035 -19.92 -15.79 -25.34
CA ILE A 1035 -21.02 -16.57 -24.74
C ILE A 1035 -22.36 -16.11 -25.33
N ALA A 1036 -22.67 -14.80 -25.27
CA ALA A 1036 -23.93 -14.26 -25.76
C ALA A 1036 -24.16 -14.56 -27.24
N ARG A 1037 -23.13 -14.37 -28.08
CA ARG A 1037 -23.23 -14.70 -29.51
C ARG A 1037 -23.39 -16.20 -29.76
N SER A 1038 -22.73 -17.04 -28.96
CA SER A 1038 -22.87 -18.49 -29.05
C SER A 1038 -24.26 -18.96 -28.65
N LEU A 1039 -24.99 -18.21 -27.83
CA LEU A 1039 -26.39 -18.47 -27.48
C LEU A 1039 -27.38 -17.91 -28.52
N GLY A 1040 -26.90 -17.33 -29.64
CA GLY A 1040 -27.75 -16.66 -30.62
C GLY A 1040 -28.36 -15.34 -30.13
N ALA A 1041 -27.84 -14.77 -29.03
CA ALA A 1041 -28.35 -13.53 -28.47
C ALA A 1041 -27.89 -12.31 -29.28
N TRP A 1042 -28.72 -11.27 -29.32
CA TRP A 1042 -28.34 -9.96 -29.86
C TRP A 1042 -28.31 -8.91 -28.76
N TYR A 1043 -27.42 -7.93 -28.89
CA TYR A 1043 -27.39 -6.80 -27.96
C TYR A 1043 -28.49 -5.81 -28.31
N SER A 1044 -29.31 -5.45 -27.32
CA SER A 1044 -30.34 -4.41 -27.46
C SER A 1044 -29.85 -3.12 -26.80
N PRO A 1045 -29.50 -2.08 -27.57
CA PRO A 1045 -29.10 -0.78 -27.00
C PRO A 1045 -30.21 -0.10 -26.21
N THR A 1046 -31.48 -0.37 -26.54
CA THR A 1046 -32.64 0.22 -25.87
C THR A 1046 -32.84 -0.34 -24.47
N HIS A 1047 -32.60 -1.64 -24.28
CA HIS A 1047 -32.72 -2.31 -22.99
C HIS A 1047 -31.38 -2.43 -22.26
N ASN A 1048 -30.26 -2.13 -22.93
CA ASN A 1048 -28.90 -2.29 -22.45
C ASN A 1048 -28.60 -3.72 -21.96
N LYS A 1049 -29.11 -4.73 -22.68
CA LYS A 1049 -29.02 -6.17 -22.34
C LYS A 1049 -28.83 -7.03 -23.59
N PHE A 1050 -28.29 -8.23 -23.42
CA PHE A 1050 -28.34 -9.28 -24.45
C PHE A 1050 -29.69 -9.97 -24.41
N LEU A 1051 -30.36 -10.05 -25.56
CA LEU A 1051 -31.70 -10.62 -25.70
C LEU A 1051 -31.70 -11.91 -26.51
N VAL A 1052 -32.61 -12.81 -26.16
CA VAL A 1052 -32.94 -14.07 -26.85
C VAL A 1052 -34.46 -14.19 -27.00
N ASN A 1053 -34.92 -15.07 -27.89
CA ASN A 1053 -36.35 -15.38 -27.97
C ASN A 1053 -36.78 -16.17 -26.72
N CYS A 1054 -37.84 -15.72 -26.04
CA CYS A 1054 -38.37 -16.47 -24.89
C CYS A 1054 -38.94 -17.84 -25.27
N ASP A 1055 -39.44 -18.02 -26.49
CA ASP A 1055 -40.02 -19.29 -26.93
C ASP A 1055 -38.99 -20.43 -26.97
N THR A 1056 -37.70 -20.08 -27.10
CA THR A 1056 -36.59 -21.04 -27.14
C THR A 1056 -35.77 -21.02 -25.84
N LYS A 1057 -36.29 -20.42 -24.76
CA LYS A 1057 -35.53 -20.23 -23.50
C LYS A 1057 -35.09 -21.56 -22.88
N ASP A 1058 -35.94 -22.58 -22.97
CA ASP A 1058 -35.74 -23.90 -22.36
C ASP A 1058 -34.82 -24.79 -23.20
N ASP A 1059 -34.59 -24.41 -24.48
CA ASP A 1059 -33.71 -25.10 -25.42
C ASP A 1059 -32.26 -24.58 -25.39
N LEU A 1060 -31.98 -23.51 -24.63
CA LEU A 1060 -30.64 -22.95 -24.53
C LEU A 1060 -29.69 -23.91 -23.79
N PRO A 1061 -28.42 -24.01 -24.20
CA PRO A 1061 -27.46 -24.92 -23.57
C PRO A 1061 -26.96 -24.39 -22.22
N GLN A 1062 -26.55 -25.26 -21.31
CA GLN A 1062 -25.82 -24.84 -20.11
C GLN A 1062 -24.57 -24.05 -20.50
N ILE A 1063 -24.33 -22.90 -19.88
CA ILE A 1063 -23.05 -22.17 -19.98
C ILE A 1063 -22.21 -22.50 -18.76
N GLY A 1064 -20.94 -22.14 -18.71
CA GLY A 1064 -20.21 -22.34 -17.46
C GLY A 1064 -18.83 -21.72 -17.38
N ILE A 1065 -18.18 -21.99 -16.25
CA ILE A 1065 -16.86 -21.46 -15.91
C ILE A 1065 -15.99 -22.62 -15.46
N THR A 1066 -14.76 -22.70 -15.97
CA THR A 1066 -13.76 -23.64 -15.48
C THR A 1066 -13.03 -23.03 -14.28
N ILE A 1067 -13.03 -23.74 -13.15
CA ILE A 1067 -12.36 -23.38 -11.90
C ILE A 1067 -11.53 -24.58 -11.42
N GLU A 1068 -10.26 -24.39 -11.08
CA GLU A 1068 -9.34 -25.47 -10.68
C GLU A 1068 -9.37 -26.70 -11.62
N GLY A 1069 -9.53 -26.45 -12.93
CA GLY A 1069 -9.64 -27.51 -13.95
C GLY A 1069 -10.98 -28.26 -13.96
N THR A 1070 -11.95 -27.87 -13.13
CA THR A 1070 -13.30 -28.42 -13.07
C THR A 1070 -14.27 -27.49 -13.81
N ASP A 1071 -15.04 -28.05 -14.75
CA ASP A 1071 -16.09 -27.31 -15.46
C ASP A 1071 -17.36 -27.25 -14.60
N LEU A 1072 -17.75 -26.04 -14.22
CA LEU A 1072 -18.94 -25.77 -13.41
C LEU A 1072 -20.04 -25.14 -14.30
N PRO A 1073 -21.06 -25.92 -14.72
CA PRO A 1073 -22.13 -25.44 -15.59
C PRO A 1073 -23.15 -24.59 -14.82
N ILE A 1074 -23.93 -23.79 -15.55
CA ILE A 1074 -25.04 -22.95 -15.09
C ILE A 1074 -26.21 -23.23 -16.02
N THR A 1075 -27.35 -23.56 -15.43
CA THR A 1075 -28.56 -23.92 -16.18
C THR A 1075 -29.31 -22.69 -16.73
N PRO A 1076 -30.00 -22.80 -17.88
CA PRO A 1076 -30.76 -21.69 -18.48
C PRO A 1076 -31.74 -21.00 -17.54
N LYS A 1077 -32.41 -21.77 -16.67
CA LYS A 1077 -33.31 -21.24 -15.62
C LYS A 1077 -32.65 -20.19 -14.71
N ASN A 1078 -31.33 -20.25 -14.56
CA ASN A 1078 -30.55 -19.40 -13.67
C ASN A 1078 -29.87 -18.23 -14.39
N TYR A 1079 -29.73 -18.22 -15.72
CA TYR A 1079 -29.12 -17.10 -16.46
C TYR A 1079 -30.05 -16.42 -17.50
N VAL A 1080 -31.29 -16.87 -17.65
CA VAL A 1080 -32.29 -16.27 -18.55
C VAL A 1080 -33.42 -15.62 -17.74
N ILE A 1081 -33.68 -14.33 -17.99
CA ILE A 1081 -34.71 -13.52 -17.32
C ILE A 1081 -35.80 -13.17 -18.32
N LYS A 1082 -37.07 -13.46 -18.01
CA LYS A 1082 -38.21 -12.95 -18.80
C LYS A 1082 -38.41 -11.46 -18.53
N ILE A 1083 -38.33 -10.61 -19.55
CA ILE A 1083 -38.43 -9.14 -19.40
C ILE A 1083 -39.64 -8.50 -20.12
N ALA A 1084 -40.17 -9.15 -21.16
CA ALA A 1084 -41.35 -8.70 -21.93
C ALA A 1084 -41.95 -9.86 -22.75
N ASP A 1085 -43.13 -9.65 -23.34
CA ASP A 1085 -43.76 -10.64 -24.23
C ASP A 1085 -42.87 -10.93 -25.45
N GLY A 1086 -42.46 -12.19 -25.60
CA GLY A 1086 -41.63 -12.70 -26.70
C GLY A 1086 -40.11 -12.51 -26.55
N TYR A 1087 -39.63 -11.74 -25.56
CA TYR A 1087 -38.19 -11.43 -25.40
C TYR A 1087 -37.66 -11.69 -23.99
N CYS A 1088 -36.58 -12.45 -23.93
CA CYS A 1088 -35.90 -12.83 -22.69
C CYS A 1088 -34.49 -12.21 -22.69
N ALA A 1089 -34.02 -11.72 -21.54
CA ALA A 1089 -32.69 -11.18 -21.37
C ALA A 1089 -31.74 -12.23 -20.77
N LEU A 1090 -30.48 -12.21 -21.18
CA LEU A 1090 -29.43 -12.94 -20.48
C LEU A 1090 -28.99 -12.13 -19.26
N ALA A 1091 -28.87 -12.79 -18.10
CA ALA A 1091 -28.29 -12.25 -16.87
C ALA A 1091 -26.75 -12.19 -16.95
N LEU A 1092 -26.25 -11.69 -18.08
CA LEU A 1092 -24.85 -11.55 -18.43
C LEU A 1092 -24.58 -10.09 -18.79
N GLU A 1093 -23.53 -9.51 -18.21
CA GLU A 1093 -23.12 -8.14 -18.50
C GLU A 1093 -21.63 -8.07 -18.80
N VAL A 1094 -21.30 -7.27 -19.80
CA VAL A 1094 -19.91 -6.88 -20.05
C VAL A 1094 -19.49 -5.98 -18.91
N MET A 1095 -18.45 -6.40 -18.20
CA MET A 1095 -17.86 -5.61 -17.15
C MET A 1095 -16.46 -5.19 -17.52
N SER A 1096 -16.12 -4.02 -17.00
CA SER A 1096 -14.76 -3.56 -17.02
C SER A 1096 -13.89 -4.35 -16.04
N PRO A 1097 -12.74 -4.92 -16.47
CA PRO A 1097 -11.92 -5.76 -15.60
C PRO A 1097 -11.21 -4.91 -14.56
N THR A 1098 -11.63 -5.02 -13.28
CA THR A 1098 -11.17 -4.21 -12.14
C THR A 1098 -9.68 -4.43 -11.83
N LEU A 1099 -9.11 -3.61 -10.94
CA LEU A 1099 -7.74 -3.83 -10.44
C LEU A 1099 -7.53 -5.23 -9.87
N PHE A 1100 -8.60 -5.86 -9.38
CA PHE A 1100 -8.55 -7.05 -8.55
C PHE A 1100 -9.17 -8.26 -9.23
N TYR A 1101 -10.27 -8.13 -9.95
CA TYR A 1101 -11.00 -9.23 -10.58
C TYR A 1101 -11.61 -8.86 -11.94
N ASP A 1102 -11.67 -9.87 -12.81
CA ASP A 1102 -12.19 -9.82 -14.18
C ASP A 1102 -13.64 -10.30 -14.27
N TRP A 1103 -14.06 -11.14 -13.31
CA TRP A 1103 -15.40 -11.70 -13.22
C TRP A 1103 -16.07 -11.36 -11.89
N VAL A 1104 -17.37 -11.06 -11.92
CA VAL A 1104 -18.24 -11.04 -10.74
C VAL A 1104 -19.33 -12.08 -10.95
N LEU A 1105 -19.31 -13.12 -10.13
CA LEU A 1105 -20.29 -14.19 -10.16
C LEU A 1105 -21.44 -13.81 -9.23
N GLY A 1106 -22.52 -13.31 -9.82
CA GLY A 1106 -23.73 -12.84 -9.12
C GLY A 1106 -24.80 -13.91 -8.94
N GLU A 1107 -26.05 -13.47 -8.80
CA GLU A 1107 -27.23 -14.30 -8.50
C GLU A 1107 -27.35 -15.59 -9.34
N PRO A 1108 -27.12 -15.61 -10.68
CA PRO A 1108 -27.13 -16.85 -11.46
C PRO A 1108 -26.21 -17.95 -10.90
N TRP A 1109 -25.07 -17.55 -10.34
CA TRP A 1109 -24.08 -18.45 -9.76
C TRP A 1109 -24.47 -18.90 -8.35
N PHE A 1110 -25.03 -18.01 -7.53
CA PHE A 1110 -25.54 -18.33 -6.18
C PHE A 1110 -26.78 -19.25 -6.22
N ARG A 1111 -27.56 -19.24 -7.30
CA ARG A 1111 -28.68 -20.18 -7.50
C ARG A 1111 -28.25 -21.57 -7.95
N GLU A 1112 -27.14 -21.65 -8.67
CA GLU A 1112 -26.62 -22.92 -9.14
C GLU A 1112 -25.84 -23.65 -8.04
N TYR A 1113 -25.10 -22.92 -7.20
CA TYR A 1113 -24.21 -23.49 -6.18
C TYR A 1113 -24.44 -22.87 -4.80
N CYS A 1114 -24.30 -23.68 -3.75
CA CYS A 1114 -24.09 -23.18 -2.40
C CYS A 1114 -22.68 -22.59 -2.27
N HIS A 1115 -22.57 -21.46 -1.57
CA HIS A 1115 -21.30 -20.78 -1.32
C HIS A 1115 -20.88 -20.92 0.13
N VAL A 1116 -19.74 -21.55 0.37
CA VAL A 1116 -19.19 -21.74 1.71
C VAL A 1116 -17.96 -20.87 1.88
N PHE A 1117 -18.02 -19.91 2.80
CA PHE A 1117 -16.99 -18.93 3.08
C PHE A 1117 -16.29 -19.28 4.38
N ASP A 1118 -15.08 -19.84 4.31
CA ASP A 1118 -14.23 -20.15 5.46
C ASP A 1118 -13.34 -18.93 5.75
N VAL A 1119 -13.69 -18.20 6.82
CA VAL A 1119 -13.06 -16.92 7.20
C VAL A 1119 -11.67 -17.13 7.79
N GLU A 1120 -11.46 -18.24 8.51
CA GLU A 1120 -10.18 -18.56 9.13
C GLU A 1120 -9.13 -18.88 8.07
N THR A 1121 -9.44 -19.81 7.18
CA THR A 1121 -8.49 -20.22 6.14
C THR A 1121 -8.50 -19.28 4.93
N GLY A 1122 -9.58 -18.51 4.73
CA GLY A 1122 -9.82 -17.71 3.53
C GLY A 1122 -10.08 -18.57 2.29
N ARG A 1123 -10.74 -19.70 2.47
CA ARG A 1123 -11.17 -20.57 1.36
C ARG A 1123 -12.63 -20.32 1.05
N LEU A 1124 -12.96 -20.43 -0.23
CA LEU A 1124 -14.32 -20.42 -0.73
C LEU A 1124 -14.64 -21.81 -1.27
N ALA A 1125 -15.86 -22.30 -1.11
CA ALA A 1125 -16.29 -23.54 -1.75
C ALA A 1125 -17.60 -23.36 -2.51
N PHE A 1126 -17.70 -24.05 -3.65
CA PHE A 1126 -18.92 -24.18 -4.44
C PHE A 1126 -19.43 -25.60 -4.29
N CYS A 1127 -20.59 -25.76 -3.64
CA CYS A 1127 -21.17 -27.07 -3.35
C CYS A 1127 -22.49 -27.24 -4.10
N ALA A 1128 -22.81 -28.47 -4.47
CA ALA A 1128 -24.11 -28.75 -5.08
C ALA A 1128 -25.24 -28.53 -4.04
N PRO A 1129 -26.33 -27.83 -4.40
CA PRO A 1129 -27.52 -27.73 -3.57
C PRO A 1129 -28.23 -29.08 -3.44
N GLN A 1130 -29.01 -29.27 -2.38
CA GLN A 1130 -29.79 -30.50 -2.12
C GLN A 1130 -31.06 -30.60 -2.95
#